data_AF-A0A928PT41-F1
#
_entry.id   AF-A0A928PT41-F1
#
_cell.length_a   1.000
_cell.length_b   1.000
_cell.length_c   1.000
_cell.angle_alpha   90.00
_cell.angle_beta   90.00
_cell.angle_gamma   90.00
#
_symmetry.space_group_name_H-M   'P 1'
#
loop_
_entity.id
_entity.type
_entity.pdbx_description
1 polymer ?
#
loop_
_entity_poly.entity_id
_entity_poly.type
_entity_poly.pdbx_seq_one_letter_code
_entity_poly.pdbx_strand_id
1 'polypeptide(L)'
;MESDRRDMMQRLRMLGHDSVVVRDPFIAHSFELETAYLLSLEVDRLLAGFRETAGLPSPASRYGGWESTEIQGHTLGHYLTAMAQAWATSNDSRIMARIAETVDVLQCCQREDGYLFASPDELFDRVERKEPVWVPWYTMHKLVSGLVAVCNLTAYEPAFDVLHRLADWIADRALGWSEELRLTVLSVEYGGMNGCMYDVFAITGDERHKLAAHQFDELALFEPLADGKDILNGLHANTTIPKILGGLRRGALVGDAEPLYLRCAESFWDMVISHHTYISGGNSEWEHFGLPDVLDAERTACNCETCNTHNMIKLSDLLFSLTGKKKYADYSSWAFVNTILSSQNHETGMTTYFQPMDSGFFKVYSRPYDQFWCCTGTGMENFTKPWEGIAFASDDVLYINRFLSADIDCEGISLSVDTDWLSGDAMTLTVGSCPAERSIALRIPCWAAEHDITLPDGISCREENGYLMLSGGWESGMVIGVRFAMELRRHGLPDSSTAVAFSYGPFMLSADMGTQQLDTDITGVDVTVPTRKMAVRDYLIDPQVIADDRHACFTLRSADDFELKLAPHYLKNQVRYGIYLHCFESGSAALEEYLAELERAQDIMRRQHDIIPIGNDQYELAHGVRGEKTDPFANGSSRGRNISPGGYVSYTLSVPEQSCVLRLNYCGEAEIDLDGMTLTASSEMSVPAEYLGRDARITIRNASDSQTLTLRDELYIEGESNE
;
A
#
# COMPACT_ATOMS: atom_id res chain seq x y z
N MET A 1 -40.57 8.74 -6.69
CA MET A 1 -39.15 8.61 -6.32
C MET A 1 -38.91 7.15 -5.93
N GLU A 2 -39.21 6.25 -6.87
CA GLU A 2 -39.29 4.79 -6.63
C GLU A 2 -39.14 4.01 -7.96
N SER A 3 -38.54 4.65 -8.98
CA SER A 3 -38.35 4.08 -10.33
C SER A 3 -36.91 3.74 -10.68
N ASP A 4 -35.93 3.96 -9.79
CA ASP A 4 -34.49 3.73 -10.06
C ASP A 4 -33.92 2.44 -9.45
N ARG A 5 -34.74 1.57 -8.86
CA ARG A 5 -34.27 0.32 -8.22
C ARG A 5 -34.55 -0.94 -9.03
N ARG A 6 -34.44 -0.83 -10.35
CA ARG A 6 -34.56 -1.98 -11.27
C ARG A 6 -33.56 -1.93 -12.42
N ASP A 7 -32.48 -1.18 -12.28
CA ASP A 7 -31.29 -1.42 -13.09
C ASP A 7 -30.64 -2.68 -12.51
N MET A 8 -30.87 -3.78 -13.21
CA MET A 8 -30.22 -5.05 -12.93
C MET A 8 -28.73 -4.80 -13.19
N MET A 9 -27.98 -4.44 -12.14
CA MET A 9 -26.54 -4.14 -12.20
C MET A 9 -25.89 -5.16 -13.13
N GLN A 10 -25.47 -4.73 -14.32
CA GLN A 10 -24.84 -5.62 -15.28
C GLN A 10 -23.49 -6.02 -14.65
N ARG A 11 -23.46 -7.22 -14.09
CA ARG A 11 -22.26 -7.75 -13.45
C ARG A 11 -21.23 -8.01 -14.54
N LEU A 12 -20.16 -7.23 -14.55
CA LEU A 12 -19.04 -7.44 -15.45
C LEU A 12 -18.13 -8.51 -14.84
N ARG A 13 -17.65 -9.43 -15.68
CA ARG A 13 -16.64 -10.42 -15.32
C ARG A 13 -15.27 -9.88 -15.71
N MET A 14 -14.37 -9.70 -14.75
CA MET A 14 -12.96 -9.43 -15.07
C MET A 14 -12.37 -10.64 -15.80
N LEU A 15 -11.70 -10.40 -16.93
CA LEU A 15 -11.08 -11.45 -17.72
C LEU A 15 -9.73 -11.87 -17.10
N GLY A 16 -9.48 -13.17 -17.11
CA GLY A 16 -8.32 -13.81 -16.48
C GLY A 16 -7.17 -14.07 -17.45
N HIS A 17 -6.18 -14.83 -16.96
CA HIS A 17 -5.01 -15.30 -17.71
C HIS A 17 -5.36 -16.17 -18.94
N ASP A 18 -6.53 -16.80 -18.92
CA ASP A 18 -7.08 -17.61 -20.01
C ASP A 18 -7.60 -16.78 -21.18
N SER A 19 -7.94 -15.52 -20.91
CA SER A 19 -8.51 -14.59 -21.89
C SER A 19 -7.61 -13.41 -22.24
N VAL A 20 -6.56 -13.12 -21.46
CA VAL A 20 -5.70 -11.96 -21.69
C VAL A 20 -4.23 -12.35 -21.61
N VAL A 21 -3.52 -12.19 -22.72
CA VAL A 21 -2.08 -12.45 -22.83
C VAL A 21 -1.36 -11.11 -23.01
N VAL A 22 -0.58 -10.71 -22.01
CA VAL A 22 0.15 -9.44 -22.06
C VAL A 22 1.44 -9.61 -22.86
N ARG A 23 1.63 -8.75 -23.87
CA ARG A 23 2.81 -8.68 -24.74
C ARG A 23 3.67 -7.44 -24.50
N ASP A 24 3.24 -6.55 -23.61
CA ASP A 24 3.98 -5.36 -23.25
C ASP A 24 5.36 -5.73 -22.68
N PRO A 25 6.47 -5.26 -23.30
CA PRO A 25 7.80 -5.72 -22.94
C PRO A 25 8.21 -5.31 -21.52
N PHE A 26 7.71 -4.18 -21.02
CA PHE A 26 8.03 -3.71 -19.68
C PHE A 26 7.33 -4.58 -18.62
N ILE A 27 6.05 -4.87 -18.86
CA ILE A 27 5.26 -5.72 -17.97
C ILE A 27 5.76 -7.17 -18.01
N ALA A 28 6.11 -7.69 -19.19
CA ALA A 28 6.70 -9.02 -19.34
C ALA A 28 8.02 -9.14 -18.58
N HIS A 29 8.91 -8.15 -18.68
CA HIS A 29 10.16 -8.13 -17.92
C HIS A 29 9.94 -8.09 -16.40
N SER A 30 8.97 -7.30 -15.93
CA SER A 30 8.59 -7.24 -14.52
C SER A 30 8.09 -8.60 -13.99
N PHE A 31 7.28 -9.29 -14.80
CA PHE A 31 6.80 -10.65 -14.53
C PHE A 31 7.93 -11.68 -14.48
N GLU A 32 8.89 -11.58 -15.40
CA GLU A 32 10.06 -12.48 -15.46
C GLU A 32 10.96 -12.32 -14.22
N LEU A 33 11.21 -11.08 -13.78
CA LEU A 33 11.98 -10.80 -12.56
C LEU A 33 11.32 -11.40 -11.32
N GLU A 34 10.01 -11.19 -11.16
CA GLU A 34 9.27 -11.73 -10.03
C GLU A 34 9.25 -13.27 -10.05
N THR A 35 8.99 -13.87 -11.22
CA THR A 35 8.99 -15.32 -11.38
C THR A 35 10.37 -15.92 -11.06
N ALA A 36 11.45 -15.25 -11.47
CA ALA A 36 12.80 -15.66 -11.15
C ALA A 36 13.08 -15.59 -9.64
N TYR A 37 12.60 -14.54 -8.97
CA TYR A 37 12.70 -14.41 -7.52
C TYR A 37 11.94 -15.53 -6.80
N LEU A 38 10.68 -15.79 -7.15
CA LEU A 38 9.88 -16.87 -6.56
C LEU A 38 10.55 -18.24 -6.70
N LEU A 39 11.11 -18.54 -7.88
CA LEU A 39 11.83 -19.80 -8.11
C LEU A 39 13.18 -19.88 -7.37
N SER A 40 13.74 -18.75 -6.93
CA SER A 40 14.97 -18.69 -6.13
C SER A 40 14.75 -19.03 -4.65
N LEU A 41 13.51 -18.92 -4.16
CA LEU A 41 13.17 -19.24 -2.78
C LEU A 41 13.21 -20.75 -2.52
N GLU A 42 13.71 -21.13 -1.35
CA GLU A 42 13.78 -22.50 -0.88
C GLU A 42 12.47 -22.86 -0.16
N VAL A 43 11.67 -23.72 -0.81
CA VAL A 43 10.39 -24.22 -0.27
C VAL A 43 10.54 -24.82 1.13
N ASP A 44 11.63 -25.55 1.38
CA ASP A 44 11.89 -26.13 2.70
C ASP A 44 12.07 -25.12 3.83
N ARG A 45 12.60 -23.93 3.53
CA ARG A 45 12.76 -22.85 4.50
C ARG A 45 11.44 -22.17 4.81
N LEU A 46 10.57 -21.99 3.81
CA LEU A 46 9.21 -21.46 4.00
C LEU A 46 8.32 -22.44 4.80
N LEU A 47 8.56 -23.74 4.66
CA LEU A 47 7.78 -24.80 5.33
C LEU A 47 8.33 -25.23 6.69
N ALA A 48 9.48 -24.69 7.12
CA ALA A 48 10.14 -25.12 8.35
C ALA A 48 9.23 -24.98 9.58
N GLY A 49 8.53 -23.85 9.74
CA GLY A 49 7.60 -23.64 10.85
C GLY A 49 6.40 -24.60 10.88
N PHE A 50 5.86 -24.92 9.70
CA PHE A 50 4.75 -25.88 9.56
C PHE A 50 5.18 -27.29 9.98
N ARG A 51 6.38 -27.72 9.58
CA ARG A 51 6.93 -29.03 9.98
C ARG A 51 7.17 -29.10 11.48
N GLU A 52 7.79 -28.08 12.04
CA GLU A 52 8.07 -28.01 13.48
C GLU A 52 6.77 -28.07 14.30
N THR A 53 5.74 -27.32 13.90
CA THR A 53 4.42 -27.35 14.55
C THR A 53 3.75 -28.73 14.45
N ALA A 54 3.94 -29.43 13.34
CA ALA A 54 3.45 -30.80 13.15
C ALA A 54 4.31 -31.88 13.84
N GLY A 55 5.43 -31.51 14.49
CA GLY A 55 6.38 -32.47 15.07
C GLY A 55 7.17 -33.27 14.03
N LEU A 56 7.25 -32.79 12.79
CA LEU A 56 7.99 -33.38 11.68
C LEU A 56 9.41 -32.78 11.59
N PRO A 57 10.40 -33.56 11.11
CA PRO A 57 11.76 -33.04 10.92
C PRO A 57 11.80 -31.99 9.80
N SER A 58 12.41 -30.83 10.06
CA SER A 58 12.68 -29.83 9.04
C SER A 58 14.10 -30.00 8.47
N PRO A 59 14.27 -30.11 7.14
CA PRO A 59 15.60 -30.24 6.52
C PRO A 59 16.34 -28.90 6.42
N ALA A 60 15.65 -27.78 6.65
CA ALA A 60 16.21 -26.42 6.56
C ALA A 60 15.73 -25.53 7.71
N SER A 61 16.50 -24.49 8.02
CA SER A 61 16.09 -23.44 8.94
C SER A 61 15.15 -22.44 8.28
N ARG A 62 14.25 -21.84 9.07
CA ARG A 62 13.38 -20.75 8.63
C ARG A 62 14.15 -19.63 7.92
N TYR A 63 13.45 -18.85 7.11
CA TYR A 63 13.94 -17.56 6.66
C TYR A 63 14.07 -16.57 7.83
N GLY A 64 14.88 -15.53 7.64
CA GLY A 64 15.08 -14.46 8.62
C GLY A 64 13.94 -13.43 8.59
N GLY A 65 14.14 -12.31 9.29
CA GLY A 65 13.14 -11.25 9.38
C GLY A 65 11.84 -11.75 10.00
N TRP A 66 10.70 -11.35 9.42
CA TRP A 66 9.37 -11.66 9.97
C TRP A 66 9.03 -13.15 9.97
N GLU A 67 9.62 -13.94 9.06
CA GLU A 67 9.45 -15.41 9.05
C GLU A 67 10.11 -16.12 10.24
N SER A 68 10.86 -15.39 11.08
CA SER A 68 11.42 -15.89 12.34
C SER A 68 10.67 -15.41 13.59
N THR A 69 9.50 -14.80 13.41
CA THR A 69 8.68 -14.21 14.48
C THR A 69 7.29 -14.88 14.58
N GLU A 70 6.36 -14.30 15.35
CA GLU A 70 5.00 -14.84 15.51
C GLU A 70 4.15 -14.79 14.23
N ILE A 71 4.49 -13.95 13.24
CA ILE A 71 3.76 -13.84 11.96
C ILE A 71 4.23 -14.86 10.89
N GLN A 72 5.19 -15.73 11.24
CA GLN A 72 5.75 -16.75 10.33
C GLN A 72 4.68 -17.54 9.55
N GLY A 73 5.01 -17.90 8.31
CA GLY A 73 4.09 -18.56 7.38
C GLY A 73 3.21 -17.60 6.57
N HIS A 74 3.18 -16.30 6.89
CA HIS A 74 2.43 -15.33 6.09
C HIS A 74 3.02 -15.20 4.68
N THR A 75 4.34 -15.27 4.56
CA THR A 75 5.03 -15.26 3.26
C THR A 75 4.65 -16.48 2.44
N LEU A 76 4.54 -17.66 3.06
CA LEU A 76 4.15 -18.87 2.33
C LEU A 76 2.77 -18.72 1.68
N GLY A 77 1.83 -18.07 2.37
CA GLY A 77 0.52 -17.76 1.82
C GLY A 77 0.58 -16.86 0.58
N HIS A 78 1.32 -15.75 0.67
CA HIS A 78 1.57 -14.87 -0.47
C HIS A 78 2.30 -15.58 -1.62
N TYR A 79 3.32 -16.37 -1.29
CA TYR A 79 4.10 -17.18 -2.21
C TYR A 79 3.21 -18.15 -3.00
N LEU A 80 2.29 -18.86 -2.34
CA LEU A 80 1.34 -19.75 -3.01
C LEU A 80 0.42 -18.99 -3.97
N THR A 81 -0.10 -17.82 -3.56
CA THR A 81 -0.90 -16.96 -4.43
C THR A 81 -0.10 -16.55 -5.67
N ALA A 82 1.11 -16.04 -5.49
CA ALA A 82 1.96 -15.56 -6.57
C ALA A 82 2.39 -16.70 -7.49
N MET A 83 2.76 -17.86 -6.96
CA MET A 83 3.11 -19.05 -7.74
C MET A 83 1.93 -19.56 -8.56
N ALA A 84 0.72 -19.60 -7.99
CA ALA A 84 -0.48 -20.02 -8.72
C ALA A 84 -0.80 -19.06 -9.88
N GLN A 85 -0.69 -17.75 -9.65
CA GLN A 85 -0.84 -16.73 -10.70
C GLN A 85 0.26 -16.88 -11.77
N ALA A 86 1.52 -16.99 -11.38
CA ALA A 86 2.64 -17.14 -12.31
C ALA A 86 2.52 -18.41 -13.17
N TRP A 87 2.06 -19.52 -12.58
CA TRP A 87 1.76 -20.74 -13.34
C TRP A 87 0.63 -20.51 -14.34
N ALA A 88 -0.47 -19.88 -13.91
CA ALA A 88 -1.61 -19.61 -14.78
C ALA A 88 -1.22 -18.71 -15.98
N THR A 89 -0.26 -17.81 -15.78
CA THR A 89 0.31 -16.94 -16.82
C THR A 89 1.17 -17.68 -17.83
N SER A 90 2.09 -18.50 -17.33
CA SER A 90 3.27 -18.96 -18.08
C SER A 90 3.20 -20.44 -18.45
N ASN A 91 2.36 -21.20 -17.74
CA ASN A 91 2.30 -22.65 -17.76
C ASN A 91 3.67 -23.33 -17.49
N ASP A 92 4.54 -22.68 -16.70
CA ASP A 92 5.87 -23.21 -16.38
C ASP A 92 5.79 -24.41 -15.42
N SER A 93 6.20 -25.58 -15.92
CA SER A 93 6.24 -26.83 -15.14
C SER A 93 7.08 -26.77 -13.85
N ARG A 94 8.08 -25.90 -13.78
CA ARG A 94 8.91 -25.71 -12.57
C ARG A 94 8.08 -25.08 -11.45
N ILE A 95 7.22 -24.12 -11.79
CA ILE A 95 6.31 -23.45 -10.85
C ILE A 95 5.30 -24.48 -10.34
N MET A 96 4.71 -25.28 -11.24
CA MET A 96 3.77 -26.34 -10.84
C MET A 96 4.41 -27.38 -9.90
N ALA A 97 5.65 -27.77 -10.17
CA ALA A 97 6.38 -28.70 -9.31
C ALA A 97 6.60 -28.11 -7.90
N ARG A 98 6.89 -26.81 -7.78
CA ARG A 98 7.03 -26.12 -6.49
C ARG A 98 5.70 -25.98 -5.74
N ILE A 99 4.61 -25.69 -6.45
CA ILE A 99 3.25 -25.67 -5.86
C ILE A 99 2.91 -27.04 -5.30
N ALA A 100 3.10 -28.10 -6.09
CA ALA A 100 2.83 -29.47 -5.69
C ALA A 100 3.67 -29.87 -4.46
N GLU A 101 4.99 -29.66 -4.52
CA GLU A 101 5.91 -29.90 -3.39
C GLU A 101 5.44 -29.20 -2.11
N THR A 102 5.03 -27.94 -2.23
CA THR A 102 4.58 -27.13 -1.09
C THR A 102 3.29 -27.67 -0.49
N VAL A 103 2.27 -27.93 -1.32
CA VAL A 103 0.96 -28.39 -0.85
C VAL A 103 1.03 -29.81 -0.31
N ASP A 104 1.81 -30.72 -0.92
CA ASP A 104 2.05 -32.08 -0.40
C ASP A 104 2.63 -32.05 1.01
N VAL A 105 3.61 -31.16 1.26
CA VAL A 105 4.18 -31.00 2.60
C VAL A 105 3.18 -30.38 3.56
N LEU A 106 2.42 -29.36 3.15
CA LEU A 106 1.36 -28.79 3.98
C LEU A 106 0.32 -29.85 4.37
N GLN A 107 -0.05 -30.73 3.45
CA GLN A 107 -0.95 -31.86 3.72
C GLN A 107 -0.35 -32.80 4.78
N CYS A 108 0.94 -33.10 4.71
CA CYS A 108 1.63 -33.90 5.73
C CYS A 108 1.70 -33.20 7.10
N CYS A 109 1.78 -31.87 7.12
CA CYS A 109 1.82 -31.07 8.35
C CYS A 109 0.44 -30.83 8.97
N GLN A 110 -0.65 -31.03 8.22
CA GLN A 110 -2.00 -30.75 8.68
C GLN A 110 -2.44 -31.75 9.75
N ARG A 111 -2.83 -31.25 10.93
CA ARG A 111 -3.34 -32.06 12.04
C ARG A 111 -4.63 -32.78 11.68
N GLU A 112 -4.99 -33.80 12.47
CA GLU A 112 -6.22 -34.59 12.28
C GLU A 112 -7.50 -33.73 12.31
N ASP A 113 -7.54 -32.73 13.17
CA ASP A 113 -8.64 -31.77 13.32
C ASP A 113 -8.68 -30.67 12.24
N GLY A 114 -7.77 -30.73 11.26
CA GLY A 114 -7.71 -29.79 10.13
C GLY A 114 -6.80 -28.58 10.35
N TYR A 115 -6.29 -28.38 11.57
CA TYR A 115 -5.37 -27.27 11.85
C TYR A 115 -4.11 -27.33 10.99
N LEU A 116 -3.78 -26.20 10.35
CA LEU A 116 -2.57 -26.02 9.57
C LEU A 116 -2.07 -24.59 9.74
N PHE A 117 -0.90 -24.44 10.36
CA PHE A 117 -0.27 -23.15 10.60
C PHE A 117 1.22 -23.35 10.91
N ALA A 118 2.03 -22.31 10.77
CA ALA A 118 3.47 -22.36 11.03
C ALA A 118 3.84 -22.24 12.53
N SER A 119 2.85 -22.00 13.38
CA SER A 119 2.97 -21.88 14.84
C SER A 119 1.86 -22.71 15.53
N PRO A 120 1.95 -23.02 16.83
CA PRO A 120 0.86 -23.66 17.57
C PRO A 120 -0.44 -22.83 17.62
N ASP A 121 -1.57 -23.50 17.82
CA ASP A 121 -2.91 -22.89 17.89
C ASP A 121 -3.11 -21.96 19.11
N GLU A 122 -2.19 -22.01 20.08
CA GLU A 122 -2.12 -21.09 21.22
C GLU A 122 -2.12 -19.61 20.81
N LEU A 123 -1.58 -19.25 19.63
CA LEU A 123 -1.63 -17.86 19.17
C LEU A 123 -3.06 -17.35 18.98
N PHE A 124 -3.98 -18.20 18.54
CA PHE A 124 -5.40 -17.87 18.42
C PHE A 124 -6.05 -17.80 19.80
N ASP A 125 -5.67 -18.68 20.72
CA ASP A 125 -6.17 -18.62 22.10
C ASP A 125 -5.72 -17.32 22.81
N ARG A 126 -4.51 -16.82 22.52
CA ARG A 126 -3.99 -15.55 23.06
C ARG A 126 -4.84 -14.37 22.61
N VAL A 127 -5.24 -14.32 21.33
CA VAL A 127 -6.21 -13.32 20.84
C VAL A 127 -7.49 -13.39 21.67
N GLU A 128 -8.04 -14.58 21.83
CA GLU A 128 -9.29 -14.84 22.55
C GLU A 128 -9.22 -14.49 24.05
N ARG A 129 -8.02 -14.55 24.65
CA ARG A 129 -7.74 -14.14 26.04
C ARG A 129 -7.30 -12.69 26.20
N LYS A 130 -7.23 -11.89 25.13
CA LYS A 130 -6.68 -10.52 25.12
C LYS A 130 -5.22 -10.45 25.56
N GLU A 131 -4.45 -11.49 25.25
CA GLU A 131 -3.01 -11.54 25.48
C GLU A 131 -2.29 -10.99 24.24
N PRO A 132 -1.16 -10.26 24.39
CA PRO A 132 -0.40 -9.76 23.25
C PRO A 132 -0.04 -10.91 22.31
N VAL A 133 -0.21 -10.73 21.00
CA VAL A 133 0.18 -11.69 19.96
C VAL A 133 0.18 -11.00 18.60
N TRP A 134 1.09 -11.38 17.71
CA TRP A 134 1.20 -10.75 16.40
C TRP A 134 0.26 -11.38 15.35
N VAL A 135 -0.93 -10.78 15.18
CA VAL A 135 -1.87 -10.90 14.05
C VAL A 135 -2.07 -12.30 13.42
N PRO A 136 -2.36 -13.36 14.21
CA PRO A 136 -2.43 -14.72 13.69
C PRO A 136 -3.56 -14.94 12.65
N TRP A 137 -4.67 -14.19 12.73
CA TRP A 137 -5.74 -14.24 11.74
C TRP A 137 -5.35 -13.59 10.40
N TYR A 138 -4.50 -12.56 10.40
CA TYR A 138 -3.92 -12.02 9.15
C TYR A 138 -3.07 -13.08 8.44
N THR A 139 -2.24 -13.81 9.18
CA THR A 139 -1.39 -14.88 8.64
C THR A 139 -2.24 -16.03 8.13
N MET A 140 -3.28 -16.42 8.87
CA MET A 140 -4.24 -17.44 8.43
C MET A 140 -4.92 -17.04 7.12
N HIS A 141 -5.33 -15.77 7.00
CA HIS A 141 -5.88 -15.23 5.75
C HIS A 141 -4.91 -15.43 4.57
N LYS A 142 -3.61 -15.16 4.72
CA LYS A 142 -2.66 -15.37 3.61
C LYS A 142 -2.57 -16.83 3.20
N LEU A 143 -2.49 -17.75 4.17
CA LEU A 143 -2.43 -19.18 3.88
C LEU A 143 -3.70 -19.65 3.15
N VAL A 144 -4.87 -19.25 3.64
CA VAL A 144 -6.17 -19.58 3.00
C VAL A 144 -6.24 -19.00 1.59
N SER A 145 -5.89 -17.72 1.40
CA SER A 145 -5.88 -17.10 0.08
C SER A 145 -4.91 -17.77 -0.90
N GLY A 146 -3.73 -18.20 -0.43
CA GLY A 146 -2.77 -18.96 -1.23
C GLY A 146 -3.33 -20.30 -1.69
N LEU A 147 -3.96 -21.06 -0.80
CA LEU A 147 -4.61 -22.33 -1.14
C LEU A 147 -5.82 -22.14 -2.06
N VAL A 148 -6.63 -21.10 -1.84
CA VAL A 148 -7.73 -20.69 -2.74
C VAL A 148 -7.19 -20.38 -4.14
N ALA A 149 -6.09 -19.64 -4.25
CA ALA A 149 -5.46 -19.34 -5.53
C ALA A 149 -5.00 -20.61 -6.25
N VAL A 150 -4.36 -21.55 -5.53
CA VAL A 150 -3.97 -22.85 -6.10
C VAL A 150 -5.19 -23.63 -6.60
N CYS A 151 -6.29 -23.67 -5.83
CA CYS A 151 -7.52 -24.36 -6.23
C CYS A 151 -8.17 -23.75 -7.48
N ASN A 152 -8.18 -22.42 -7.59
CA ASN A 152 -8.86 -21.72 -8.69
C ASN A 152 -8.02 -21.65 -9.96
N LEU A 153 -6.70 -21.53 -9.83
CA LEU A 153 -5.81 -21.23 -10.93
C LEU A 153 -4.99 -22.44 -11.39
N THR A 154 -5.08 -23.59 -10.72
CA THR A 154 -4.32 -24.79 -11.07
C THR A 154 -5.20 -26.03 -11.08
N ALA A 155 -4.69 -27.13 -11.62
CA ALA A 155 -5.34 -28.44 -11.58
C ALA A 155 -4.84 -29.35 -10.44
N TYR A 156 -4.16 -28.78 -9.44
CA TYR A 156 -3.53 -29.57 -8.37
C TYR A 156 -4.53 -29.96 -7.28
N GLU A 157 -5.19 -31.10 -7.47
CA GLU A 157 -6.31 -31.60 -6.65
C GLU A 157 -6.03 -31.64 -5.13
N PRO A 158 -4.85 -32.04 -4.61
CA PRO A 158 -4.61 -32.12 -3.16
C PRO A 158 -4.80 -30.78 -2.42
N ALA A 159 -4.70 -29.64 -3.11
CA ALA A 159 -4.93 -28.33 -2.50
C ALA A 159 -6.36 -28.18 -1.96
N PHE A 160 -7.36 -28.78 -2.63
CA PHE A 160 -8.74 -28.73 -2.18
C PHE A 160 -8.92 -29.41 -0.81
N ASP A 161 -8.34 -30.61 -0.63
CA ASP A 161 -8.47 -31.36 0.62
C ASP A 161 -7.80 -30.61 1.80
N VAL A 162 -6.63 -30.03 1.56
CA VAL A 162 -5.92 -29.21 2.55
C VAL A 162 -6.76 -27.98 2.92
N LEU A 163 -7.27 -27.26 1.92
CA LEU A 163 -8.09 -26.07 2.11
C LEU A 163 -9.38 -26.37 2.86
N HIS A 164 -10.12 -27.41 2.44
CA HIS A 164 -11.40 -27.78 3.03
C HIS A 164 -11.25 -28.11 4.52
N ARG A 165 -10.27 -28.93 4.88
CA ARG A 165 -10.05 -29.30 6.28
C ARG A 165 -9.59 -28.13 7.14
N LEU A 166 -8.78 -27.23 6.58
CA LEU A 166 -8.40 -26.00 7.26
C LEU A 166 -9.62 -25.08 7.46
N ALA A 167 -10.48 -24.99 6.47
CA ALA A 167 -11.71 -24.22 6.53
C ALA A 167 -12.71 -24.77 7.55
N ASP A 168 -12.82 -26.10 7.69
CA ASP A 168 -13.60 -26.75 8.75
C ASP A 168 -13.11 -26.33 10.14
N TRP A 169 -11.79 -26.36 10.36
CA TRP A 169 -11.20 -25.92 11.63
C TRP A 169 -11.49 -24.44 11.93
N ILE A 170 -11.34 -23.57 10.93
CA ILE A 170 -11.66 -22.14 11.05
C ILE A 170 -13.14 -21.95 11.39
N ALA A 171 -14.04 -22.67 10.70
CA ALA A 171 -15.46 -22.56 10.91
C ALA A 171 -15.89 -23.07 12.28
N ASP A 172 -15.36 -24.21 12.74
CA ASP A 172 -15.62 -24.73 14.08
C ASP A 172 -15.25 -23.73 15.17
N ARG A 173 -14.11 -23.05 15.00
CA ARG A 173 -13.65 -22.02 15.93
C ARG A 173 -14.53 -20.77 15.87
N ALA A 174 -14.70 -20.19 14.69
CA ALA A 174 -15.40 -18.92 14.50
C ALA A 174 -16.89 -19.01 14.88
N LEU A 175 -17.56 -20.13 14.56
CA LEU A 175 -18.97 -20.34 14.91
C LEU A 175 -19.18 -20.62 16.40
N GLY A 176 -18.12 -20.92 17.14
CA GLY A 176 -18.14 -21.10 18.59
C GLY A 176 -18.03 -19.81 19.40
N TRP A 177 -17.74 -18.67 18.77
CA TRP A 177 -17.54 -17.41 19.48
C TRP A 177 -18.84 -16.84 20.07
N SER A 178 -18.73 -16.35 21.31
CA SER A 178 -19.73 -15.41 21.84
C SER A 178 -19.56 -14.04 21.17
N GLU A 179 -20.56 -13.16 21.30
CA GLU A 179 -20.46 -11.80 20.78
C GLU A 179 -19.26 -11.03 21.37
N GLU A 180 -19.02 -11.15 22.67
CA GLU A 180 -17.86 -10.54 23.33
C GLU A 180 -16.52 -11.08 22.81
N LEU A 181 -16.45 -12.40 22.62
CA LEU A 181 -15.24 -13.03 22.10
C LEU A 181 -14.99 -12.64 20.65
N ARG A 182 -16.04 -12.59 19.83
CA ARG A 182 -15.98 -12.10 18.46
C ARG A 182 -15.44 -10.68 18.42
N LEU A 183 -15.99 -9.75 19.20
CA LEU A 183 -15.47 -8.36 19.25
C LEU A 183 -14.00 -8.30 19.67
N THR A 184 -13.58 -9.18 20.58
CA THR A 184 -12.18 -9.31 21.00
C THR A 184 -11.29 -9.79 19.86
N VAL A 185 -11.74 -10.76 19.08
CA VAL A 185 -11.01 -11.25 17.91
C VAL A 185 -10.90 -10.17 16.84
N LEU A 186 -11.98 -9.43 16.58
CA LEU A 186 -12.02 -8.39 15.54
C LEU A 186 -11.21 -7.13 15.89
N SER A 187 -10.86 -6.92 17.17
CA SER A 187 -9.99 -5.80 17.56
C SER A 187 -8.50 -6.05 17.27
N VAL A 188 -8.12 -7.26 16.88
CA VAL A 188 -6.79 -7.59 16.36
C VAL A 188 -6.89 -7.77 14.85
N GLU A 189 -5.88 -7.34 14.09
CA GLU A 189 -5.90 -7.48 12.64
C GLU A 189 -6.12 -8.95 12.20
N TYR A 190 -7.13 -9.13 11.36
CA TYR A 190 -7.49 -10.41 10.75
C TYR A 190 -7.38 -10.39 9.22
N GLY A 191 -6.75 -9.35 8.66
CA GLY A 191 -6.70 -9.13 7.22
C GLY A 191 -8.08 -9.22 6.56
N GLY A 192 -8.20 -10.04 5.52
CA GLY A 192 -9.44 -10.27 4.79
C GLY A 192 -10.10 -11.62 5.10
N MET A 193 -10.02 -12.11 6.35
CA MET A 193 -10.66 -13.38 6.73
C MET A 193 -12.15 -13.43 6.37
N ASN A 194 -12.87 -12.30 6.48
CA ASN A 194 -14.27 -12.23 6.03
C ASN A 194 -14.40 -12.45 4.52
N GLY A 195 -13.48 -11.94 3.70
CA GLY A 195 -13.47 -12.13 2.25
C GLY A 195 -13.03 -13.54 1.83
N CYS A 196 -11.87 -14.01 2.32
CA CYS A 196 -11.29 -15.27 1.84
C CYS A 196 -12.15 -16.48 2.20
N MET A 197 -12.88 -16.44 3.32
CA MET A 197 -13.82 -17.51 3.67
C MET A 197 -15.06 -17.55 2.75
N TYR A 198 -15.45 -16.44 2.12
CA TYR A 198 -16.45 -16.48 1.04
C TYR A 198 -15.89 -17.10 -0.25
N ASP A 199 -14.61 -16.88 -0.56
CA ASP A 199 -13.95 -17.56 -1.69
C ASP A 199 -13.85 -19.08 -1.41
N VAL A 200 -13.57 -19.48 -0.17
CA VAL A 200 -13.64 -20.89 0.27
C VAL A 200 -15.04 -21.46 0.11
N PHE A 201 -16.08 -20.73 0.51
CA PHE A 201 -17.46 -21.15 0.29
C PHE A 201 -17.77 -21.35 -1.20
N ALA A 202 -17.28 -20.47 -2.08
CA ALA A 202 -17.48 -20.62 -3.52
C ALA A 202 -16.84 -21.90 -4.09
N ILE A 203 -15.73 -22.36 -3.51
CA ILE A 203 -15.04 -23.60 -3.88
C ILE A 203 -15.73 -24.84 -3.27
N THR A 204 -16.06 -24.78 -1.99
CA THR A 204 -16.51 -25.95 -1.21
C THR A 204 -18.03 -26.19 -1.28
N GLY A 205 -18.81 -25.13 -1.42
CA GLY A 205 -20.26 -25.16 -1.31
C GLY A 205 -20.80 -25.38 0.12
N ASP A 206 -19.94 -25.44 1.15
CA ASP A 206 -20.37 -25.65 2.54
C ASP A 206 -20.82 -24.33 3.19
N GLU A 207 -22.10 -24.24 3.53
CA GLU A 207 -22.70 -23.07 4.19
C GLU A 207 -22.04 -22.72 5.54
N ARG A 208 -21.39 -23.67 6.22
CA ARG A 208 -20.60 -23.39 7.44
C ARG A 208 -19.46 -22.40 7.16
N HIS A 209 -18.78 -22.52 6.02
CA HIS A 209 -17.69 -21.61 5.65
C HIS A 209 -18.20 -20.19 5.39
N LYS A 210 -19.37 -20.05 4.76
CA LYS A 210 -20.06 -18.78 4.58
C LYS A 210 -20.51 -18.15 5.90
N LEU A 211 -21.03 -18.96 6.83
CA LEU A 211 -21.40 -18.48 8.18
C LEU A 211 -20.17 -18.05 8.98
N ALA A 212 -19.06 -18.78 8.86
CA ALA A 212 -17.78 -18.42 9.47
C ALA A 212 -17.24 -17.11 8.90
N ALA A 213 -17.30 -16.91 7.59
CA ALA A 213 -16.94 -15.65 6.94
C ALA A 213 -17.67 -14.45 7.58
N HIS A 214 -18.98 -14.60 7.85
CA HIS A 214 -19.78 -13.55 8.46
C HIS A 214 -19.37 -13.22 9.91
N GLN A 215 -18.81 -14.17 10.66
CA GLN A 215 -18.29 -13.89 12.01
C GLN A 215 -17.13 -12.89 11.98
N PHE A 216 -16.43 -12.76 10.85
CA PHE A 216 -15.34 -11.80 10.67
C PHE A 216 -15.79 -10.39 10.23
N ASP A 217 -17.09 -10.15 10.02
CA ASP A 217 -17.58 -8.82 9.65
C ASP A 217 -17.59 -7.86 10.85
N GLU A 218 -17.20 -6.60 10.64
CA GLU A 218 -17.12 -5.59 11.69
C GLU A 218 -18.14 -4.47 11.45
N LEU A 219 -19.38 -4.67 11.91
CA LEU A 219 -20.47 -3.71 11.65
C LEU A 219 -20.21 -2.32 12.25
N ALA A 220 -19.47 -2.23 13.36
CA ALA A 220 -19.08 -0.96 13.96
C ALA A 220 -18.17 -0.11 13.04
N LEU A 221 -17.46 -0.76 12.12
CA LEU A 221 -16.72 -0.11 11.04
C LEU A 221 -17.63 0.14 9.82
N PHE A 222 -18.41 -0.86 9.41
CA PHE A 222 -19.16 -0.80 8.15
C PHE A 222 -20.34 0.16 8.16
N GLU A 223 -21.11 0.23 9.26
CA GLU A 223 -22.31 1.06 9.34
C GLU A 223 -22.00 2.56 9.29
N PRO A 224 -21.04 3.12 10.06
CA PRO A 224 -20.69 4.53 9.95
C PRO A 224 -20.17 4.91 8.56
N LEU A 225 -19.34 4.06 7.95
CA LEU A 225 -18.82 4.30 6.60
C LEU A 225 -19.95 4.27 5.57
N ALA A 226 -20.90 3.35 5.67
CA ALA A 226 -22.08 3.30 4.79
C ALA A 226 -23.03 4.51 4.96
N ASP A 227 -22.99 5.17 6.11
CA ASP A 227 -23.69 6.42 6.41
C ASP A 227 -22.93 7.67 5.90
N GLY A 228 -21.76 7.51 5.28
CA GLY A 228 -20.95 8.64 4.83
C GLY A 228 -20.17 9.34 5.95
N LYS A 229 -19.90 8.66 7.08
CA LYS A 229 -19.06 9.20 8.17
C LYS A 229 -17.63 8.71 8.01
N ASP A 230 -16.71 9.63 7.79
CA ASP A 230 -15.28 9.34 7.83
C ASP A 230 -14.84 9.13 9.30
N ILE A 231 -14.47 7.90 9.61
CA ILE A 231 -13.95 7.48 10.92
C ILE A 231 -12.53 6.89 10.79
N LEU A 232 -11.83 7.25 9.71
CA LEU A 232 -10.59 6.58 9.32
C LEU A 232 -9.37 7.09 10.08
N ASN A 233 -9.37 8.35 10.53
CA ASN A 233 -8.23 8.96 11.23
C ASN A 233 -7.73 8.08 12.38
N GLY A 234 -6.44 7.76 12.37
CA GLY A 234 -5.76 6.90 13.34
C GLY A 234 -5.99 5.40 13.15
N LEU A 235 -6.82 4.96 12.19
CA LEU A 235 -6.95 3.54 11.84
C LEU A 235 -5.78 3.12 10.95
N HIS A 236 -5.25 1.92 11.20
CA HIS A 236 -4.30 1.28 10.30
C HIS A 236 -4.97 0.99 8.94
N ALA A 237 -4.42 1.58 7.88
CA ALA A 237 -5.02 1.58 6.56
C ALA A 237 -5.09 0.17 5.95
N ASN A 238 -3.97 -0.56 5.92
CA ASN A 238 -3.93 -1.91 5.37
C ASN A 238 -4.72 -2.95 6.19
N THR A 239 -4.96 -2.69 7.49
CA THR A 239 -5.90 -3.49 8.28
C THR A 239 -7.34 -3.23 7.85
N THR A 240 -7.67 -1.98 7.50
CA THR A 240 -9.05 -1.53 7.22
C THR A 240 -9.53 -1.92 5.82
N ILE A 241 -8.70 -1.71 4.79
CA ILE A 241 -9.10 -1.92 3.38
C ILE A 241 -9.55 -3.37 3.09
N PRO A 242 -8.85 -4.43 3.55
CA PRO A 242 -9.26 -5.82 3.33
C PRO A 242 -10.60 -6.17 4.00
N LYS A 243 -10.94 -5.56 5.13
CA LYS A 243 -12.25 -5.76 5.80
C LYS A 243 -13.38 -5.29 4.90
N ILE A 244 -13.24 -4.09 4.31
CA ILE A 244 -14.19 -3.50 3.36
C ILE A 244 -14.28 -4.35 2.09
N LEU A 245 -13.14 -4.79 1.57
CA LEU A 245 -13.06 -5.67 0.41
C LEU A 245 -13.79 -7.00 0.66
N GLY A 246 -13.60 -7.63 1.82
CA GLY A 246 -14.29 -8.87 2.19
C GLY A 246 -15.80 -8.69 2.32
N GLY A 247 -16.24 -7.56 2.87
CA GLY A 247 -17.66 -7.18 2.90
C GLY A 247 -18.26 -7.04 1.50
N LEU A 248 -17.52 -6.41 0.57
CA LEU A 248 -17.96 -6.30 -0.82
C LEU A 248 -18.00 -7.65 -1.56
N ARG A 249 -17.02 -8.54 -1.28
CA ARG A 249 -16.96 -9.91 -1.83
C ARG A 249 -18.21 -10.72 -1.48
N ARG A 250 -18.72 -10.57 -0.24
CA ARG A 250 -20.00 -11.16 0.18
C ARG A 250 -21.13 -10.82 -0.79
N GLY A 251 -21.31 -9.52 -1.06
CA GLY A 251 -22.37 -9.02 -1.94
C GLY A 251 -22.24 -9.52 -3.39
N ALA A 252 -21.01 -9.75 -3.86
CA ALA A 252 -20.75 -10.29 -5.19
C ALA A 252 -21.14 -11.78 -5.30
N LEU A 253 -20.75 -12.61 -4.32
CA LEU A 253 -20.86 -14.07 -4.40
C LEU A 253 -22.20 -14.63 -3.92
N VAL A 254 -22.76 -14.09 -2.83
CA VAL A 254 -23.93 -14.69 -2.17
C VAL A 254 -25.26 -14.22 -2.77
N GLY A 255 -25.26 -13.25 -3.68
CA GLY A 255 -26.45 -12.81 -4.42
C GLY A 255 -27.45 -11.97 -3.61
N ASP A 256 -27.41 -12.06 -2.28
CA ASP A 256 -28.00 -11.09 -1.35
C ASP A 256 -27.08 -9.87 -1.30
N ALA A 257 -27.17 -9.01 -2.33
CA ALA A 257 -26.47 -7.73 -2.36
C ALA A 257 -26.98 -6.86 -1.22
N GLU A 258 -26.48 -7.10 0.00
CA GLU A 258 -26.84 -6.34 1.17
C GLU A 258 -26.43 -4.90 0.88
N PRO A 259 -27.39 -3.97 0.72
CA PRO A 259 -27.09 -2.63 0.28
C PRO A 259 -26.12 -1.91 1.22
N LEU A 260 -25.95 -2.41 2.46
CA LEU A 260 -24.96 -1.96 3.41
C LEU A 260 -23.52 -2.07 2.89
N TYR A 261 -23.06 -3.25 2.47
CA TYR A 261 -21.65 -3.44 2.11
C TYR A 261 -21.27 -2.72 0.82
N LEU A 262 -22.16 -2.70 -0.18
CA LEU A 262 -21.91 -1.92 -1.38
C LEU A 262 -21.82 -0.42 -1.05
N ARG A 263 -22.77 0.14 -0.28
CA ARG A 263 -22.70 1.54 0.14
C ARG A 263 -21.46 1.82 0.99
N CYS A 264 -21.11 0.93 1.90
CA CYS A 264 -19.91 1.00 2.72
C CYS A 264 -18.67 1.09 1.83
N ALA A 265 -18.52 0.17 0.88
CA ALA A 265 -17.38 0.12 -0.03
C ALA A 265 -17.32 1.35 -0.96
N GLU A 266 -18.44 1.78 -1.54
CA GLU A 266 -18.49 2.98 -2.38
C GLU A 266 -18.12 4.24 -1.58
N SER A 267 -18.70 4.40 -0.38
CA SER A 267 -18.44 5.56 0.48
C SER A 267 -17.02 5.56 1.03
N PHE A 268 -16.51 4.42 1.49
CA PHE A 268 -15.13 4.25 1.93
C PHE A 268 -14.15 4.60 0.80
N TRP A 269 -14.39 4.08 -0.39
CA TRP A 269 -13.54 4.38 -1.55
C TRP A 269 -13.57 5.87 -1.87
N ASP A 270 -14.75 6.50 -1.89
CA ASP A 270 -14.87 7.94 -2.16
C ASP A 270 -14.15 8.80 -1.11
N MET A 271 -14.24 8.44 0.17
CA MET A 271 -13.50 9.11 1.25
C MET A 271 -12.00 8.99 1.08
N VAL A 272 -11.49 7.77 0.91
CA VAL A 272 -10.04 7.51 0.81
C VAL A 272 -9.46 8.22 -0.40
N ILE A 273 -10.09 8.10 -1.58
CA ILE A 273 -9.58 8.71 -2.82
C ILE A 273 -9.66 10.24 -2.79
N SER A 274 -10.69 10.81 -2.18
CA SER A 274 -10.89 12.27 -2.18
C SER A 274 -10.09 13.01 -1.11
N HIS A 275 -9.86 12.38 0.04
CA HIS A 275 -9.35 13.08 1.24
C HIS A 275 -8.06 12.51 1.82
N HIS A 276 -7.66 11.29 1.45
CA HIS A 276 -6.53 10.56 2.08
C HIS A 276 -5.49 10.04 1.07
N THR A 277 -5.60 10.42 -0.21
CA THR A 277 -4.79 9.82 -1.29
C THR A 277 -3.90 10.85 -1.97
N TYR A 278 -2.61 10.53 -2.06
CA TYR A 278 -1.62 11.30 -2.81
C TYR A 278 -1.76 11.06 -4.32
N ILE A 279 -1.12 11.91 -5.13
CA ILE A 279 -1.14 11.80 -6.61
C ILE A 279 -0.67 10.44 -7.14
N SER A 280 0.14 9.68 -6.41
CA SER A 280 0.54 8.32 -6.80
C SER A 280 -0.66 7.33 -6.86
N GLY A 281 -1.75 7.66 -6.18
CA GLY A 281 -2.86 6.75 -5.86
C GLY A 281 -2.69 6.01 -4.52
N GLY A 282 -1.57 6.22 -3.82
CA GLY A 282 -1.31 5.68 -2.49
C GLY A 282 -1.83 6.57 -1.37
N ASN A 283 -1.97 6.00 -0.18
CA ASN A 283 -2.49 6.64 1.02
C ASN A 283 -1.72 6.20 2.26
N SER A 284 -2.04 6.81 3.40
CA SER A 284 -1.43 6.61 4.72
C SER A 284 -0.02 7.21 4.89
N GLU A 285 0.28 7.48 6.15
CA GLU A 285 1.57 7.85 6.69
C GLU A 285 1.82 6.94 7.90
N TRP A 286 3.01 6.37 8.02
CA TRP A 286 3.29 5.34 9.04
C TRP A 286 2.23 4.23 9.09
N GLU A 287 1.68 3.82 7.94
CA GLU A 287 0.64 2.76 7.78
C GLU A 287 -0.77 3.14 8.26
N HIS A 288 -0.97 4.37 8.75
CA HIS A 288 -2.24 4.85 9.32
C HIS A 288 -2.85 5.97 8.47
N PHE A 289 -4.18 6.03 8.45
CA PHE A 289 -4.87 7.19 7.90
C PHE A 289 -4.70 8.39 8.85
N GLY A 290 -4.37 9.55 8.31
CA GLY A 290 -4.34 10.82 9.04
C GLY A 290 -5.70 11.52 9.06
N LEU A 291 -5.67 12.82 9.35
CA LEU A 291 -6.85 13.66 9.19
C LEU A 291 -7.19 13.83 7.70
N PRO A 292 -8.49 13.85 7.32
CA PRO A 292 -8.87 14.11 5.94
C PRO A 292 -8.37 15.49 5.50
N ASP A 293 -7.92 15.58 4.25
CA ASP A 293 -7.43 16.80 3.62
C ASP A 293 -6.14 17.38 4.24
N VAL A 294 -5.41 16.60 5.06
CA VAL A 294 -4.08 16.94 5.58
C VAL A 294 -3.06 15.98 4.97
N LEU A 295 -2.37 16.42 3.92
CA LEU A 295 -1.46 15.57 3.13
C LEU A 295 -0.08 16.20 3.00
N ASP A 296 0.04 17.52 2.85
CA ASP A 296 1.34 18.20 2.78
C ASP A 296 2.08 18.12 4.11
N ALA A 297 1.35 18.34 5.21
CA ALA A 297 1.91 18.28 6.57
C ALA A 297 2.30 16.86 7.01
N GLU A 298 1.79 15.82 6.33
CA GLU A 298 2.08 14.41 6.64
C GLU A 298 3.05 13.77 5.62
N ARG A 299 3.78 14.56 4.83
CA ARG A 299 4.79 14.01 3.90
C ARG A 299 6.05 13.59 4.66
N THR A 300 6.38 12.31 4.59
CA THR A 300 7.55 11.71 5.24
C THR A 300 8.22 10.64 4.35
N ALA A 301 9.21 9.93 4.92
CA ALA A 301 9.81 8.73 4.31
C ALA A 301 8.87 7.51 4.32
N CYS A 302 7.76 7.56 5.06
CA CYS A 302 6.91 6.43 5.41
C CYS A 302 5.47 6.58 4.89
N ASN A 303 5.28 7.34 3.81
CA ASN A 303 3.99 7.42 3.13
C ASN A 303 3.75 6.21 2.21
N CYS A 304 2.48 6.03 1.84
CA CYS A 304 2.07 5.18 0.73
C CYS A 304 2.61 3.75 0.84
N GLU A 305 2.24 3.04 1.92
CA GLU A 305 2.46 1.59 2.03
C GLU A 305 1.91 0.87 0.79
N THR A 306 2.73 0.04 0.16
CA THR A 306 2.39 -0.60 -1.13
C THR A 306 1.19 -1.54 -1.01
N CYS A 307 0.99 -2.21 0.14
CA CYS A 307 -0.17 -3.06 0.39
C CYS A 307 -1.50 -2.32 0.31
N ASN A 308 -1.55 -1.06 0.73
CA ASN A 308 -2.78 -0.26 0.70
C ASN A 308 -3.28 -0.12 -0.73
N THR A 309 -2.38 0.25 -1.64
CA THR A 309 -2.71 0.46 -3.05
C THR A 309 -3.06 -0.85 -3.75
N HIS A 310 -2.38 -1.96 -3.43
CA HIS A 310 -2.77 -3.29 -3.92
C HIS A 310 -4.22 -3.61 -3.54
N ASN A 311 -4.60 -3.40 -2.28
CA ASN A 311 -5.95 -3.68 -1.81
C ASN A 311 -6.99 -2.68 -2.36
N MET A 312 -6.61 -1.41 -2.55
CA MET A 312 -7.48 -0.42 -3.19
C MET A 312 -7.70 -0.70 -4.68
N ILE A 313 -6.72 -1.24 -5.40
CA ILE A 313 -6.91 -1.71 -6.78
C ILE A 313 -7.91 -2.88 -6.80
N LYS A 314 -7.73 -3.88 -5.93
CA LYS A 314 -8.68 -5.02 -5.80
C LYS A 314 -10.10 -4.55 -5.48
N LEU A 315 -10.24 -3.57 -4.58
CA LEU A 315 -11.52 -2.95 -4.26
C LEU A 315 -12.12 -2.23 -5.47
N SER A 316 -11.31 -1.48 -6.20
CA SER A 316 -11.73 -0.73 -7.39
C SER A 316 -12.18 -1.65 -8.51
N ASP A 317 -11.43 -2.71 -8.81
CA ASP A 317 -11.78 -3.66 -9.87
C ASP A 317 -13.07 -4.43 -9.53
N LEU A 318 -13.29 -4.76 -8.25
CA LEU A 318 -14.55 -5.36 -7.81
C LEU A 318 -15.72 -4.38 -7.85
N LEU A 319 -15.52 -3.12 -7.43
CA LEU A 319 -16.53 -2.07 -7.55
C LEU A 319 -16.87 -1.78 -9.02
N PHE A 320 -15.87 -1.77 -9.91
CA PHE A 320 -16.10 -1.67 -11.35
C PHE A 320 -16.92 -2.87 -11.86
N SER A 321 -16.55 -4.09 -11.47
CA SER A 321 -17.27 -5.31 -11.85
C SER A 321 -18.74 -5.28 -11.45
N LEU A 322 -19.05 -4.68 -10.29
CA LEU A 322 -20.41 -4.60 -9.78
C LEU A 322 -21.19 -3.41 -10.38
N THR A 323 -20.54 -2.27 -10.60
CA THR A 323 -21.25 -1.00 -10.87
C THR A 323 -21.08 -0.46 -12.29
N GLY A 324 -20.06 -0.92 -13.03
CA GLY A 324 -19.65 -0.35 -14.32
C GLY A 324 -19.13 1.09 -14.24
N LYS A 325 -18.99 1.68 -13.04
CA LYS A 325 -18.60 3.08 -12.88
C LYS A 325 -17.13 3.29 -13.22
N LYS A 326 -16.87 4.06 -14.27
CA LYS A 326 -15.54 4.38 -14.80
C LYS A 326 -14.52 4.87 -13.76
N LYS A 327 -14.92 5.63 -12.75
CA LYS A 327 -14.02 6.19 -11.72
C LYS A 327 -13.11 5.13 -11.06
N TYR A 328 -13.65 3.92 -10.89
CA TYR A 328 -12.91 2.80 -10.32
C TYR A 328 -11.83 2.28 -11.28
N ALA A 329 -12.16 2.16 -12.58
CA ALA A 329 -11.21 1.77 -13.62
C ALA A 329 -10.13 2.85 -13.87
N ASP A 330 -10.50 4.12 -13.73
CA ASP A 330 -9.55 5.25 -13.79
C ASP A 330 -8.51 5.15 -12.68
N TYR A 331 -8.95 5.01 -11.42
CA TYR A 331 -8.03 4.84 -10.29
C TYR A 331 -7.19 3.57 -10.42
N SER A 332 -7.81 2.42 -10.71
CA SER A 332 -7.09 1.14 -10.86
C SER A 332 -5.95 1.24 -11.87
N SER A 333 -6.21 1.84 -13.03
CA SER A 333 -5.20 2.05 -14.08
C SER A 333 -4.13 3.05 -13.66
N TRP A 334 -4.51 4.14 -12.98
CA TRP A 334 -3.58 5.17 -12.53
C TRP A 334 -2.65 4.67 -11.43
N ALA A 335 -3.20 4.04 -10.40
CA ALA A 335 -2.47 3.51 -9.25
C ALA A 335 -1.56 2.34 -9.66
N PHE A 336 -1.99 1.52 -10.65
CA PHE A 336 -1.13 0.49 -11.22
C PHE A 336 0.17 1.09 -11.79
N VAL A 337 0.08 2.12 -12.64
CA VAL A 337 1.26 2.74 -13.24
C VAL A 337 2.10 3.48 -12.20
N ASN A 338 1.46 4.26 -11.33
CA ASN A 338 2.16 5.26 -10.52
C ASN A 338 2.61 4.75 -9.14
N THR A 339 1.95 3.72 -8.60
CA THR A 339 2.34 3.09 -7.33
C THR A 339 2.86 1.67 -7.53
N ILE A 340 2.11 0.79 -8.22
CA ILE A 340 2.47 -0.62 -8.33
C ILE A 340 3.73 -0.80 -9.18
N LEU A 341 3.77 -0.33 -10.44
CA LEU A 341 5.00 -0.41 -11.25
C LEU A 341 6.16 0.35 -10.61
N SER A 342 5.87 1.41 -9.86
CA SER A 342 6.89 2.16 -9.14
C SER A 342 7.52 1.39 -7.97
N SER A 343 6.79 0.42 -7.42
CA SER A 343 7.20 -0.35 -6.26
C SER A 343 8.26 -1.40 -6.56
N GLN A 344 8.40 -1.86 -7.80
CA GLN A 344 9.43 -2.85 -8.16
C GLN A 344 10.69 -2.16 -8.66
N ASN A 345 11.83 -2.70 -8.27
CA ASN A 345 13.10 -2.40 -8.90
C ASN A 345 13.20 -3.19 -10.21
N HIS A 346 13.13 -2.49 -11.33
CA HIS A 346 13.14 -3.07 -12.69
C HIS A 346 14.44 -3.78 -13.11
N GLU A 347 15.45 -3.85 -12.22
CA GLU A 347 16.67 -4.64 -12.44
C GLU A 347 16.73 -5.89 -11.57
N THR A 348 16.16 -5.85 -10.36
CA THR A 348 16.32 -6.91 -9.35
C THR A 348 15.03 -7.66 -9.02
N GLY A 349 13.86 -7.10 -9.36
CA GLY A 349 12.55 -7.66 -9.02
C GLY A 349 12.09 -7.37 -7.58
N MET A 350 12.95 -6.80 -6.73
CA MET A 350 12.61 -6.50 -5.34
C MET A 350 11.65 -5.33 -5.22
N THR A 351 10.83 -5.32 -4.16
CA THR A 351 9.73 -4.36 -4.00
C THR A 351 9.89 -3.41 -2.82
N THR A 352 9.29 -2.23 -2.91
CA THR A 352 9.25 -1.23 -1.84
C THR A 352 8.21 -1.58 -0.77
N TYR A 353 8.46 -1.14 0.47
CA TYR A 353 7.41 -1.03 1.48
C TYR A 353 6.66 0.30 1.34
N PHE A 354 7.35 1.39 1.70
CA PHE A 354 6.86 2.76 1.59
C PHE A 354 7.36 3.45 0.31
N GLN A 355 6.59 4.43 -0.14
CA GLN A 355 6.95 5.34 -1.23
C GLN A 355 6.88 6.77 -0.69
N PRO A 356 8.03 7.36 -0.28
CA PRO A 356 8.08 8.71 0.28
C PRO A 356 7.38 9.75 -0.60
N MET A 357 6.56 10.61 0.02
CA MET A 357 5.96 11.77 -0.65
C MET A 357 6.69 13.08 -0.31
N ASP A 358 7.50 13.09 0.75
CA ASP A 358 8.44 14.18 1.00
C ASP A 358 9.60 14.15 0.00
N SER A 359 10.06 15.34 -0.39
CA SER A 359 11.06 15.53 -1.41
C SER A 359 12.47 15.17 -0.94
N GLY A 360 13.27 14.64 -1.84
CA GLY A 360 14.67 14.33 -1.59
C GLY A 360 14.90 12.97 -0.92
N PHE A 361 13.88 12.18 -0.60
CA PHE A 361 14.05 10.76 -0.26
C PHE A 361 14.24 9.90 -1.52
N PHE A 362 14.47 8.60 -1.34
CA PHE A 362 14.70 7.63 -2.42
C PHE A 362 13.97 6.32 -2.12
N LYS A 363 13.78 5.47 -3.13
CA LYS A 363 13.10 4.17 -2.95
C LYS A 363 14.03 3.17 -2.25
N VAL A 364 13.50 2.49 -1.24
CA VAL A 364 14.15 1.34 -0.59
C VAL A 364 13.42 0.07 -1.02
N TYR A 365 14.18 -0.90 -1.50
CA TYR A 365 13.65 -2.20 -1.92
C TYR A 365 14.02 -3.28 -0.92
N SER A 366 13.16 -4.28 -0.79
CA SER A 366 13.40 -5.45 0.04
C SER A 366 14.65 -6.22 -0.39
N ARG A 367 15.22 -6.96 0.55
CA ARG A 367 16.24 -7.98 0.29
C ARG A 367 15.57 -9.36 0.16
N PRO A 368 16.04 -10.21 -0.77
CA PRO A 368 15.31 -11.40 -1.21
C PRO A 368 15.21 -12.53 -0.16
N TYR A 369 16.07 -12.56 0.86
CA TYR A 369 16.18 -13.74 1.73
C TYR A 369 16.03 -13.46 3.22
N ASP A 370 15.78 -12.20 3.61
CA ASP A 370 15.67 -11.79 5.00
C ASP A 370 14.70 -10.63 5.25
N GLN A 371 14.03 -10.10 4.23
CA GLN A 371 13.03 -9.03 4.36
C GLN A 371 11.68 -9.45 3.82
N PHE A 372 11.02 -10.29 4.61
CA PHE A 372 9.70 -10.84 4.34
C PHE A 372 8.60 -9.98 4.96
N TRP A 373 8.53 -8.71 4.58
CA TRP A 373 7.47 -7.81 5.04
C TRP A 373 6.11 -8.14 4.41
N CYS A 374 5.02 -7.56 4.91
CA CYS A 374 3.72 -7.61 4.23
C CYS A 374 3.81 -7.12 2.77
N CYS A 375 4.53 -6.02 2.52
CA CYS A 375 4.74 -5.45 1.18
C CYS A 375 5.66 -6.31 0.30
N THR A 376 6.51 -7.16 0.88
CA THR A 376 7.24 -8.18 0.12
C THR A 376 6.26 -9.24 -0.38
N GLY A 377 5.36 -9.73 0.48
CA GLY A 377 4.32 -10.69 0.11
C GLY A 377 3.34 -10.15 -0.94
N THR A 378 2.83 -8.93 -0.74
CA THR A 378 2.01 -8.25 -1.76
C THR A 378 2.79 -7.94 -3.04
N GLY A 379 4.07 -7.60 -2.92
CA GLY A 379 4.99 -7.42 -4.04
C GLY A 379 5.01 -8.65 -4.95
N MET A 380 5.16 -9.84 -4.35
CA MET A 380 5.10 -11.10 -5.08
C MET A 380 3.82 -11.23 -5.92
N GLU A 381 2.67 -10.94 -5.33
CA GLU A 381 1.38 -11.05 -6.03
C GLU A 381 1.17 -9.99 -7.13
N ASN A 382 1.71 -8.78 -6.96
CA ASN A 382 1.47 -7.68 -7.91
C ASN A 382 2.02 -7.98 -9.30
N PHE A 383 3.17 -8.65 -9.38
CA PHE A 383 3.90 -8.86 -10.63
C PHE A 383 3.68 -10.23 -11.25
N THR A 384 2.93 -11.12 -10.61
CA THR A 384 2.56 -12.44 -11.14
C THR A 384 1.20 -12.47 -11.83
N LYS A 385 0.46 -11.35 -11.87
CA LYS A 385 -0.90 -11.23 -12.45
C LYS A 385 -1.05 -10.15 -13.53
N PRO A 386 -0.18 -10.08 -14.56
CA PRO A 386 -0.18 -9.00 -15.53
C PRO A 386 -1.51 -8.72 -16.27
N TRP A 387 -2.43 -9.68 -16.36
CA TRP A 387 -3.76 -9.51 -16.98
C TRP A 387 -4.77 -8.75 -16.12
N GLU A 388 -4.54 -8.65 -14.81
CA GLU A 388 -5.52 -8.13 -13.87
C GLU A 388 -5.94 -6.69 -14.22
N GLY A 389 -7.24 -6.45 -14.33
CA GLY A 389 -7.80 -5.13 -14.59
C GLY A 389 -7.66 -4.62 -16.04
N ILE A 390 -7.13 -5.42 -16.97
CA ILE A 390 -7.03 -5.04 -18.39
C ILE A 390 -8.41 -5.01 -19.06
N ALA A 391 -9.13 -6.12 -18.99
CA ALA A 391 -10.38 -6.31 -19.71
C ALA A 391 -11.48 -6.91 -18.83
N PHE A 392 -12.71 -6.50 -19.10
CA PHE A 392 -13.91 -6.98 -18.42
C PHE A 392 -14.99 -7.26 -19.47
N ALA A 393 -15.79 -8.31 -19.27
CA ALA A 393 -16.83 -8.68 -20.21
C ALA A 393 -18.20 -8.73 -19.54
N SER A 394 -19.22 -8.30 -20.28
CA SER A 394 -20.60 -8.70 -20.08
C SER A 394 -21.06 -9.59 -21.24
N ASP A 395 -22.32 -10.04 -21.19
CA ASP A 395 -22.93 -10.84 -22.26
C ASP A 395 -22.92 -10.15 -23.63
N ASP A 396 -22.76 -8.83 -23.70
CA ASP A 396 -22.85 -8.06 -24.96
C ASP A 396 -21.61 -7.19 -25.24
N VAL A 397 -20.81 -6.85 -24.22
CA VAL A 397 -19.76 -5.83 -24.33
C VAL A 397 -18.44 -6.32 -23.74
N LEU A 398 -17.35 -6.14 -24.50
CA LEU A 398 -15.98 -6.23 -24.02
C LEU A 398 -15.46 -4.83 -23.64
N TYR A 399 -15.20 -4.60 -22.37
CA TYR A 399 -14.58 -3.38 -21.85
C TYR A 399 -13.07 -3.53 -21.79
N ILE A 400 -12.35 -2.55 -22.32
CA ILE A 400 -10.89 -2.42 -22.22
C ILE A 400 -10.58 -1.21 -21.33
N ASN A 401 -10.08 -1.49 -20.13
CA ASN A 401 -9.88 -0.51 -19.08
C ASN A 401 -8.42 -0.09 -18.95
N ARG A 402 -7.48 -1.03 -18.99
CA ARG A 402 -6.05 -0.71 -18.92
C ARG A 402 -5.42 -0.92 -20.30
N PHE A 403 -4.76 0.12 -20.81
CA PHE A 403 -4.17 0.09 -22.14
C PHE A 403 -2.70 -0.33 -22.05
N LEU A 404 -2.45 -1.59 -22.34
CA LEU A 404 -1.14 -2.22 -22.48
C LEU A 404 -1.15 -3.03 -23.77
N SER A 405 0.03 -3.31 -24.33
CA SER A 405 0.11 -4.23 -25.46
C SER A 405 -0.29 -5.64 -25.01
N ALA A 406 -1.40 -6.18 -25.53
CA ALA A 406 -2.00 -7.43 -25.08
C ALA A 406 -2.92 -8.04 -26.14
N ASP A 407 -3.03 -9.36 -26.14
CA ASP A 407 -4.04 -10.10 -26.90
C ASP A 407 -5.18 -10.52 -25.97
N ILE A 408 -6.41 -10.31 -26.41
CA ILE A 408 -7.62 -10.60 -25.66
C ILE A 408 -8.46 -11.59 -26.47
N ASP A 409 -8.77 -12.74 -25.88
CA ASP A 409 -9.65 -13.77 -26.44
C ASP A 409 -10.74 -14.14 -25.43
N CYS A 410 -11.99 -13.81 -25.74
CA CYS A 410 -13.12 -14.20 -24.91
C CYS A 410 -14.41 -14.31 -25.73
N GLU A 411 -15.15 -15.40 -25.54
CA GLU A 411 -16.54 -15.54 -26.03
C GLU A 411 -16.72 -15.24 -27.53
N GLY A 412 -15.72 -15.61 -28.35
CA GLY A 412 -15.72 -15.39 -29.80
C GLY A 412 -15.15 -14.04 -30.25
N ILE A 413 -14.78 -13.17 -29.32
CA ILE A 413 -14.00 -11.95 -29.56
C ILE A 413 -12.51 -12.30 -29.47
N SER A 414 -11.75 -11.94 -30.50
CA SER A 414 -10.29 -11.99 -30.52
C SER A 414 -9.78 -10.62 -30.95
N LEU A 415 -8.91 -10.02 -30.14
CA LEU A 415 -8.46 -8.64 -30.30
C LEU A 415 -6.99 -8.50 -29.89
N SER A 416 -6.19 -7.87 -30.74
CA SER A 416 -4.82 -7.46 -30.42
C SER A 416 -4.80 -5.97 -30.13
N VAL A 417 -4.27 -5.57 -28.98
CA VAL A 417 -4.04 -4.18 -28.59
C VAL A 417 -2.55 -3.92 -28.61
N ASP A 418 -2.12 -2.83 -29.26
CA ASP A 418 -0.72 -2.43 -29.35
C ASP A 418 -0.60 -0.94 -29.00
N THR A 419 0.22 -0.63 -27.99
CA THR A 419 0.48 0.74 -27.52
C THR A 419 1.83 0.84 -26.81
N ASP A 420 2.46 2.02 -26.91
CA ASP A 420 3.65 2.40 -26.15
C ASP A 420 3.50 3.85 -25.70
N TRP A 421 2.98 4.03 -24.49
CA TRP A 421 2.74 5.33 -23.88
C TRP A 421 4.04 6.09 -23.54
N LEU A 422 5.19 5.41 -23.46
CA LEU A 422 6.48 6.08 -23.27
C LEU A 422 7.02 6.68 -24.57
N SER A 423 6.57 6.19 -25.73
CA SER A 423 7.00 6.69 -27.04
C SER A 423 5.99 7.62 -27.70
N GLY A 424 4.72 7.61 -27.28
CA GLY A 424 3.70 8.49 -27.83
C GLY A 424 2.31 8.30 -27.23
N ASP A 425 1.30 8.81 -27.93
CA ASP A 425 -0.08 8.91 -27.44
C ASP A 425 -1.10 8.08 -28.26
N ALA A 426 -0.59 7.13 -29.06
CA ALA A 426 -1.38 6.30 -29.96
C ALA A 426 -1.49 4.86 -29.48
N MET A 427 -2.63 4.26 -29.81
CA MET A 427 -2.95 2.85 -29.60
C MET A 427 -3.62 2.31 -30.87
N THR A 428 -3.33 1.06 -31.20
CA THR A 428 -3.96 0.34 -32.30
C THR A 428 -4.68 -0.89 -31.75
N LEU A 429 -5.89 -1.14 -32.25
CA LEU A 429 -6.62 -2.38 -32.02
C LEU A 429 -6.80 -3.11 -33.34
N THR A 430 -6.42 -4.38 -33.39
CA THR A 430 -6.62 -5.26 -34.55
C THR A 430 -7.62 -6.34 -34.19
N VAL A 431 -8.77 -6.35 -34.88
CA VAL A 431 -9.85 -7.31 -34.65
C VAL A 431 -9.51 -8.63 -35.34
N GLY A 432 -9.33 -9.70 -34.57
CA GLY A 432 -9.21 -11.06 -35.08
C GLY A 432 -10.58 -11.66 -35.40
N SER A 433 -11.50 -11.61 -34.43
CA SER A 433 -12.91 -11.99 -34.60
C SER A 433 -13.77 -11.22 -33.63
N CYS A 434 -15.03 -10.95 -33.97
CA CYS A 434 -16.01 -10.41 -33.05
C CYS A 434 -17.42 -10.67 -33.60
N PRO A 435 -18.35 -11.24 -32.81
CA PRO A 435 -19.74 -11.40 -33.26
C PRO A 435 -20.42 -10.06 -33.56
N ALA A 436 -21.27 -10.00 -34.57
CA ALA A 436 -21.88 -8.74 -35.05
C ALA A 436 -22.75 -8.03 -34.00
N GLU A 437 -23.30 -8.79 -33.06
CA GLU A 437 -24.10 -8.31 -31.93
C GLU A 437 -23.25 -7.77 -30.75
N ARG A 438 -21.96 -8.11 -30.69
CA ARG A 438 -21.07 -7.70 -29.61
C ARG A 438 -20.47 -6.32 -29.87
N SER A 439 -20.23 -5.58 -28.78
CA SER A 439 -19.58 -4.27 -28.80
C SER A 439 -18.24 -4.29 -28.06
N ILE A 440 -17.33 -3.39 -28.44
CA ILE A 440 -16.07 -3.15 -27.74
C ILE A 440 -16.12 -1.75 -27.12
N ALA A 441 -15.87 -1.63 -25.83
CA ALA A 441 -15.90 -0.38 -25.08
C ALA A 441 -14.47 0.00 -24.64
N LEU A 442 -13.94 1.11 -25.16
CA LEU A 442 -12.62 1.61 -24.77
C LEU A 442 -12.77 2.71 -23.74
N ARG A 443 -12.16 2.56 -22.56
CA ARG A 443 -12.21 3.62 -21.53
C ARG A 443 -11.59 4.91 -22.07
N ILE A 444 -12.26 6.05 -21.92
CA ILE A 444 -11.65 7.36 -22.20
C ILE A 444 -10.88 7.79 -20.93
N PRO A 445 -9.54 7.77 -20.88
CA PRO A 445 -8.84 7.99 -19.61
C PRO A 445 -9.12 9.36 -18.99
N CYS A 446 -9.21 9.46 -17.67
CA CYS A 446 -9.41 10.75 -16.98
C CYS A 446 -8.28 11.78 -17.24
N TRP A 447 -7.10 11.31 -17.61
CA TRP A 447 -5.96 12.15 -17.98
C TRP A 447 -5.98 12.62 -19.44
N ALA A 448 -6.80 12.03 -20.30
CA ALA A 448 -6.85 12.40 -21.71
C ALA A 448 -7.47 13.81 -21.84
N ALA A 449 -6.77 14.71 -22.51
CA ALA A 449 -7.28 16.06 -22.78
C ALA A 449 -8.31 16.03 -23.93
N GLU A 450 -7.96 15.32 -24.99
CA GLU A 450 -8.76 15.09 -26.19
C GLU A 450 -8.51 13.67 -26.69
N HIS A 451 -9.37 13.18 -27.58
CA HIS A 451 -9.16 11.89 -28.22
C HIS A 451 -9.58 11.92 -29.68
N ASP A 452 -8.83 11.18 -30.50
CA ASP A 452 -9.12 10.97 -31.92
C ASP A 452 -9.27 9.48 -32.18
N ILE A 453 -10.21 9.11 -33.06
CA ILE A 453 -10.41 7.72 -33.47
C ILE A 453 -10.48 7.60 -34.99
N THR A 454 -9.77 6.62 -35.52
CA THR A 454 -9.82 6.20 -36.92
C THR A 454 -10.51 4.84 -36.98
N LEU A 455 -11.68 4.82 -37.65
CA LEU A 455 -12.53 3.64 -37.76
C LEU A 455 -12.49 3.08 -39.20
N PRO A 456 -12.53 1.75 -39.36
CA PRO A 456 -12.79 1.13 -40.65
C PRO A 456 -14.27 1.31 -41.06
N ASP A 457 -14.55 1.13 -42.36
CA ASP A 457 -15.91 1.18 -42.89
C ASP A 457 -16.82 0.14 -42.19
N GLY A 458 -18.04 0.54 -41.86
CA GLY A 458 -19.03 -0.34 -41.23
C GLY A 458 -18.95 -0.45 -39.70
N ILE A 459 -17.94 0.17 -39.08
CA ILE A 459 -17.86 0.34 -37.62
C ILE A 459 -18.29 1.75 -37.22
N SER A 460 -19.10 1.83 -36.16
CA SER A 460 -19.57 3.07 -35.55
C SER A 460 -18.99 3.23 -34.16
N CYS A 461 -18.79 4.48 -33.74
CA CYS A 461 -18.35 4.83 -32.39
C CYS A 461 -19.33 5.85 -31.79
N ARG A 462 -19.67 5.66 -30.52
CA ARG A 462 -20.35 6.68 -29.70
C ARG A 462 -19.72 6.76 -28.32
N GLU A 463 -19.74 7.93 -27.73
CA GLU A 463 -19.36 8.09 -26.32
C GLU A 463 -20.53 7.74 -25.41
N GLU A 464 -20.29 6.88 -24.43
CA GLU A 464 -21.30 6.50 -23.44
C GLU A 464 -20.62 6.19 -22.10
N ASN A 465 -21.06 6.85 -21.02
CA ASN A 465 -20.55 6.65 -19.66
C ASN A 465 -19.00 6.72 -19.54
N GLY A 466 -18.37 7.55 -20.40
CA GLY A 466 -16.92 7.73 -20.46
C GLY A 466 -16.16 6.61 -21.18
N TYR A 467 -16.84 5.88 -22.07
CA TYR A 467 -16.26 4.89 -22.97
C TYR A 467 -16.55 5.23 -24.43
N LEU A 468 -15.61 4.91 -25.32
CA LEU A 468 -15.82 4.82 -26.75
C LEU A 468 -16.45 3.46 -27.06
N MET A 469 -17.76 3.45 -27.27
CA MET A 469 -18.54 2.27 -27.61
C MET A 469 -18.48 2.01 -29.11
N LEU A 470 -17.78 0.94 -29.49
CA LEU A 470 -17.58 0.49 -30.85
C LEU A 470 -18.53 -0.66 -31.18
N SER A 471 -19.27 -0.52 -32.27
CA SER A 471 -20.22 -1.54 -32.75
C SER A 471 -20.33 -1.50 -34.26
N GLY A 472 -20.57 -2.65 -34.90
CA GLY A 472 -20.76 -2.71 -36.36
C GLY A 472 -20.50 -4.09 -36.97
N GLY A 473 -20.37 -4.12 -38.29
CA GLY A 473 -20.07 -5.33 -39.04
C GLY A 473 -18.59 -5.71 -38.93
N TRP A 474 -18.22 -6.41 -37.85
CA TRP A 474 -16.85 -6.82 -37.60
C TRP A 474 -16.31 -7.78 -38.67
N GLU A 475 -15.13 -7.47 -39.20
CA GLU A 475 -14.37 -8.36 -40.08
C GLU A 475 -12.95 -8.58 -39.52
N SER A 476 -12.42 -9.78 -39.76
CA SER A 476 -11.07 -10.14 -39.35
C SER A 476 -10.02 -9.27 -40.06
N GLY A 477 -9.04 -8.78 -39.31
CA GLY A 477 -8.01 -7.88 -39.80
C GLY A 477 -8.40 -6.40 -39.81
N MET A 478 -9.60 -6.03 -39.34
CA MET A 478 -9.97 -4.63 -39.15
C MET A 478 -9.03 -3.96 -38.14
N VAL A 479 -8.60 -2.74 -38.45
CA VAL A 479 -7.69 -1.95 -37.61
C VAL A 479 -8.38 -0.67 -37.17
N ILE A 480 -8.37 -0.42 -35.86
CA ILE A 480 -8.91 0.77 -35.23
C ILE A 480 -7.75 1.52 -34.59
N GLY A 481 -7.52 2.76 -35.04
CA GLY A 481 -6.51 3.65 -34.46
C GLY A 481 -7.15 4.57 -33.44
N VAL A 482 -6.57 4.68 -32.26
CA VAL A 482 -7.02 5.58 -31.19
C VAL A 482 -5.86 6.43 -30.73
N ARG A 483 -6.11 7.72 -30.50
CA ARG A 483 -5.14 8.63 -29.90
C ARG A 483 -5.77 9.29 -28.68
N PHE A 484 -5.06 9.31 -27.55
CA PHE A 484 -5.47 10.02 -26.35
C PHE A 484 -4.45 11.12 -26.06
N ALA A 485 -4.78 12.37 -26.35
CA ALA A 485 -3.85 13.48 -26.20
C ALA A 485 -3.39 13.63 -24.75
N MET A 486 -2.07 13.58 -24.55
CA MET A 486 -1.43 13.78 -23.24
C MET A 486 -1.08 15.25 -23.05
N GLU A 487 -1.35 15.77 -21.85
CA GLU A 487 -0.95 17.11 -21.44
C GLU A 487 -0.22 17.10 -20.10
N LEU A 488 0.62 18.11 -19.87
CA LEU A 488 1.28 18.31 -18.59
C LEU A 488 0.28 18.97 -17.64
N ARG A 489 -0.08 18.28 -16.56
CA ARG A 489 -0.99 18.76 -15.53
C ARG A 489 -0.23 19.04 -14.23
N ARG A 490 -0.72 20.04 -13.49
CA ARG A 490 -0.28 20.38 -12.13
C ARG A 490 -1.36 19.93 -11.15
N HIS A 491 -0.93 19.37 -10.02
CA HIS A 491 -1.81 18.87 -8.97
C HIS A 491 -1.33 19.42 -7.63
N GLY A 492 -2.23 20.08 -6.90
CA GLY A 492 -1.95 20.59 -5.55
C GLY A 492 -2.31 19.58 -4.47
N LEU A 493 -2.00 19.93 -3.22
CA LEU A 493 -2.52 19.27 -2.03
C LEU A 493 -3.58 20.16 -1.36
N PRO A 494 -4.60 19.57 -0.71
CA PRO A 494 -5.72 20.34 -0.14
C PRO A 494 -5.29 21.31 0.98
N ASP A 495 -4.25 20.98 1.73
CA ASP A 495 -3.69 21.76 2.84
C ASP A 495 -2.54 22.70 2.42
N SER A 496 -2.12 22.69 1.15
CA SER A 496 -0.99 23.50 0.69
C SER A 496 -1.19 24.08 -0.69
N SER A 497 -1.15 25.42 -0.77
CA SER A 497 -1.22 26.15 -2.03
C SER A 497 0.10 26.15 -2.81
N THR A 498 1.20 25.69 -2.20
CA THR A 498 2.54 25.76 -2.78
C THR A 498 3.09 24.39 -3.18
N ALA A 499 2.65 23.31 -2.54
CA ALA A 499 3.04 21.94 -2.89
C ALA A 499 2.38 21.52 -4.21
N VAL A 500 3.19 21.28 -5.24
CA VAL A 500 2.72 20.96 -6.59
C VAL A 500 3.41 19.70 -7.10
N ALA A 501 2.62 18.72 -7.52
CA ALA A 501 3.07 17.58 -8.31
C ALA A 501 2.69 17.74 -9.79
N PHE A 502 3.37 17.01 -10.65
CA PHE A 502 3.19 17.06 -12.10
C PHE A 502 2.85 15.69 -12.67
N SER A 503 1.99 15.66 -13.68
CA SER A 503 1.73 14.45 -14.48
C SER A 503 1.70 14.74 -15.97
N TYR A 504 2.01 13.73 -16.78
CA TYR A 504 1.86 13.78 -18.23
C TYR A 504 1.18 12.51 -18.74
N GLY A 505 -0.03 12.65 -19.26
CA GLY A 505 -0.86 11.49 -19.59
C GLY A 505 -1.07 10.57 -18.38
N PRO A 506 -0.81 9.26 -18.48
CA PRO A 506 -0.96 8.32 -17.37
C PRO A 506 0.16 8.40 -16.30
N PHE A 507 1.20 9.20 -16.53
CA PHE A 507 2.40 9.19 -15.71
C PHE A 507 2.44 10.33 -14.70
N MET A 508 2.53 9.98 -13.42
CA MET A 508 3.09 10.84 -12.40
C MET A 508 4.57 11.07 -12.67
N LEU A 509 5.00 12.32 -12.63
CA LEU A 509 6.39 12.70 -12.81
C LEU A 509 7.06 12.98 -11.46
N SER A 510 8.37 12.79 -11.41
CA SER A 510 9.18 13.21 -10.25
C SER A 510 10.49 13.85 -10.69
N ALA A 511 10.98 14.80 -9.89
CA ALA A 511 12.26 15.47 -10.07
C ALA A 511 13.42 14.52 -9.75
N ASP A 512 14.55 14.68 -10.44
CA ASP A 512 15.82 14.08 -10.06
C ASP A 512 16.53 15.02 -9.07
N MET A 513 16.85 14.50 -7.88
CA MET A 513 17.48 15.24 -6.79
C MET A 513 18.84 14.65 -6.39
N GLY A 514 19.45 13.83 -7.25
CA GLY A 514 20.80 13.30 -7.07
C GLY A 514 20.89 11.94 -6.39
N THR A 515 22.13 11.45 -6.24
CA THR A 515 22.44 10.07 -5.78
C THR A 515 23.34 10.06 -4.55
N GLN A 516 23.47 11.19 -3.86
CA GLN A 516 24.34 11.32 -2.69
C GLN A 516 23.67 10.76 -1.42
N GLN A 517 24.48 10.12 -0.58
CA GLN A 517 24.10 9.65 0.77
C GLN A 517 22.81 8.82 0.77
N LEU A 518 22.68 7.81 -0.09
CA LEU A 518 21.52 6.91 -0.13
C LEU A 518 21.53 5.92 1.05
N ASP A 519 21.59 6.46 2.26
CA ASP A 519 21.66 5.70 3.51
C ASP A 519 20.26 5.35 4.01
N THR A 520 20.11 4.16 4.56
CA THR A 520 18.85 3.63 5.09
C THR A 520 18.84 3.57 6.61
N ASP A 521 17.65 3.49 7.20
CA ASP A 521 17.41 3.20 8.62
C ASP A 521 16.34 2.12 8.77
N ILE A 522 16.02 1.77 10.02
CA ILE A 522 14.99 0.79 10.36
C ILE A 522 13.89 1.48 11.19
N THR A 523 12.66 1.00 11.04
CA THR A 523 11.52 1.47 11.81
C THR A 523 10.48 0.37 12.03
N GLY A 524 9.51 0.62 12.92
CA GLY A 524 8.35 -0.23 13.16
C GLY A 524 8.75 -1.62 13.63
N VAL A 525 8.39 -2.65 12.87
CA VAL A 525 8.87 -4.02 13.08
C VAL A 525 9.91 -4.33 12.01
N ASP A 526 11.13 -3.83 12.14
CA ASP A 526 12.24 -4.13 11.21
C ASP A 526 11.97 -3.81 9.71
N VAL A 527 11.28 -2.70 9.43
CA VAL A 527 11.07 -2.19 8.07
C VAL A 527 12.19 -1.22 7.70
N THR A 528 12.83 -1.39 6.56
CA THR A 528 13.92 -0.51 6.11
C THR A 528 13.36 0.71 5.37
N VAL A 529 13.83 1.90 5.74
CA VAL A 529 13.36 3.19 5.21
C VAL A 529 14.52 4.07 4.75
N PRO A 530 14.30 4.98 3.78
CA PRO A 530 15.34 5.90 3.33
C PRO A 530 15.57 7.01 4.36
N THR A 531 16.81 7.53 4.44
CA THR A 531 17.13 8.71 5.24
C THR A 531 17.41 9.94 4.37
N ARG A 532 17.23 11.13 4.95
CA ARG A 532 17.59 12.43 4.36
C ARG A 532 18.51 13.18 5.31
N LYS A 533 19.77 12.73 5.41
CA LYS A 533 20.83 13.35 6.23
C LYS A 533 21.60 14.48 5.52
N MET A 534 20.97 15.08 4.51
CA MET A 534 21.49 16.22 3.77
C MET A 534 20.38 17.19 3.37
N ALA A 535 20.74 18.45 3.16
CA ALA A 535 19.84 19.43 2.55
C ALA A 535 19.58 19.07 1.08
N VAL A 536 18.30 19.06 0.70
CA VAL A 536 17.87 18.89 -0.69
C VAL A 536 16.95 20.07 -1.01
N ARG A 537 17.24 20.78 -2.09
CA ARG A 537 16.37 21.86 -2.55
C ARG A 537 15.20 21.28 -3.34
N ASP A 538 14.01 21.55 -2.89
CA ASP A 538 12.72 21.07 -3.42
C ASP A 538 11.77 22.20 -3.81
N TYR A 539 12.23 23.46 -3.75
CA TYR A 539 11.45 24.63 -4.14
C TYR A 539 11.96 25.33 -5.41
N LEU A 540 11.01 25.96 -6.12
CA LEU A 540 11.20 26.72 -7.36
C LEU A 540 10.54 28.10 -7.24
N ILE A 541 11.14 29.12 -7.84
CA ILE A 541 10.61 30.49 -7.89
C ILE A 541 10.20 30.77 -9.33
N ASP A 542 8.93 31.16 -9.55
CA ASP A 542 8.34 31.42 -10.86
C ASP A 542 8.72 30.37 -11.93
N PRO A 543 8.44 29.06 -11.68
CA PRO A 543 8.97 27.99 -12.51
C PRO A 543 8.45 28.03 -13.95
N GLN A 544 9.38 27.97 -14.90
CA GLN A 544 9.11 27.75 -16.31
C GLN A 544 9.24 26.27 -16.66
N VAL A 545 8.28 25.75 -17.41
CA VAL A 545 8.32 24.38 -17.92
C VAL A 545 8.92 24.38 -19.31
N ILE A 546 9.94 23.56 -19.53
CA ILE A 546 10.61 23.36 -20.81
C ILE A 546 10.46 21.87 -21.17
N ALA A 547 9.85 21.55 -22.31
CA ALA A 547 9.80 20.17 -22.81
C ALA A 547 11.20 19.68 -23.20
N ASP A 548 11.53 18.43 -22.85
CA ASP A 548 12.77 17.77 -23.26
C ASP A 548 12.58 17.08 -24.64
N ASP A 549 13.69 16.68 -25.27
CA ASP A 549 13.66 15.94 -26.55
C ASP A 549 13.05 14.53 -26.38
N ARG A 550 13.09 13.99 -25.17
CA ARG A 550 12.49 12.69 -24.82
C ARG A 550 11.04 12.87 -24.42
N HIS A 551 10.18 12.00 -24.94
CA HIS A 551 8.76 11.97 -24.60
C HIS A 551 8.54 11.79 -23.08
N ALA A 552 7.51 12.42 -22.55
CA ALA A 552 7.18 12.47 -21.12
C ALA A 552 8.29 13.02 -20.18
N CYS A 553 9.32 13.68 -20.71
CA CYS A 553 10.39 14.31 -19.92
C CYS A 553 10.31 15.84 -20.02
N PHE A 554 10.56 16.52 -18.90
CA PHE A 554 10.47 17.99 -18.81
C PHE A 554 11.58 18.54 -17.91
N THR A 555 11.94 19.80 -18.12
CA THR A 555 12.80 20.56 -17.21
C THR A 555 12.01 21.70 -16.60
N LEU A 556 11.99 21.78 -15.28
CA LEU A 556 11.52 22.95 -14.55
C LEU A 556 12.70 23.87 -14.30
N ARG A 557 12.64 25.10 -14.82
CA ARG A 557 13.64 26.15 -14.58
C ARG A 557 13.08 27.23 -13.68
N SER A 558 13.71 27.41 -12.52
CA SER A 558 13.44 28.48 -11.57
C SER A 558 14.03 29.81 -12.05
N ALA A 559 13.49 30.94 -11.56
CA ALA A 559 13.95 32.29 -11.90
C ALA A 559 15.42 32.59 -11.50
N ASP A 560 15.98 31.81 -10.56
CA ASP A 560 17.37 31.86 -10.13
C ASP A 560 18.26 30.82 -10.84
N ASP A 561 17.85 30.37 -12.02
CA ASP A 561 18.55 29.39 -12.88
C ASP A 561 18.74 27.99 -12.28
N PHE A 562 18.07 27.67 -11.15
CA PHE A 562 18.01 26.30 -10.64
C PHE A 562 17.09 25.44 -11.53
N GLU A 563 17.54 24.24 -11.87
CA GLU A 563 16.81 23.32 -12.75
C GLU A 563 16.53 21.97 -12.10
N LEU A 564 15.33 21.45 -12.33
CA LEU A 564 14.94 20.09 -11.95
C LEU A 564 14.40 19.35 -13.17
N LYS A 565 14.88 18.12 -13.38
CA LYS A 565 14.44 17.25 -14.48
C LYS A 565 13.34 16.31 -14.02
N LEU A 566 12.19 16.39 -14.67
CA LEU A 566 11.03 15.54 -14.46
C LEU A 566 11.03 14.38 -15.47
N ALA A 567 10.73 13.18 -14.98
CA ALA A 567 10.49 11.99 -15.78
C ALA A 567 9.47 11.08 -15.06
N PRO A 568 8.84 10.12 -15.76
CA PRO A 568 7.90 9.17 -15.14
C PRO A 568 8.51 8.51 -13.90
N HIS A 569 7.81 8.61 -12.78
CA HIS A 569 8.35 8.23 -11.47
C HIS A 569 8.65 6.73 -11.35
N TYR A 570 7.82 5.88 -11.99
CA TYR A 570 8.02 4.43 -11.93
C TYR A 570 9.32 3.97 -12.59
N LEU A 571 9.94 4.77 -13.46
CA LEU A 571 11.23 4.49 -14.10
C LEU A 571 12.44 4.87 -13.23
N LYS A 572 12.22 5.52 -12.08
CA LYS A 572 13.30 5.96 -11.20
C LYS A 572 13.66 4.88 -10.18
N ASN A 573 14.91 4.43 -10.22
CA ASN A 573 15.54 3.53 -9.25
C ASN A 573 16.81 4.21 -8.71
N GLN A 574 17.16 3.96 -7.44
CA GLN A 574 18.44 4.38 -6.83
C GLN A 574 18.79 5.88 -6.98
N VAL A 575 17.79 6.74 -6.90
CA VAL A 575 17.95 8.19 -7.02
C VAL A 575 17.03 8.88 -6.01
N ARG A 576 17.50 10.00 -5.46
CA ARG A 576 16.65 10.90 -4.68
C ARG A 576 15.66 11.57 -5.62
N TYR A 577 14.41 11.70 -5.19
CA TYR A 577 13.36 12.26 -6.02
C TYR A 577 12.47 13.22 -5.23
N GLY A 578 11.78 14.10 -5.96
CA GLY A 578 10.68 14.91 -5.43
C GLY A 578 9.46 14.75 -6.31
N ILE A 579 8.34 14.29 -5.74
CA ILE A 579 7.04 14.22 -6.44
C ILE A 579 6.33 15.57 -6.30
N TYR A 580 6.16 16.02 -5.05
CA TYR A 580 5.64 17.34 -4.72
C TYR A 580 6.79 18.32 -4.46
N LEU A 581 6.83 19.39 -5.25
CA LEU A 581 7.79 20.48 -5.16
C LEU A 581 7.08 21.75 -4.70
N HIS A 582 7.75 22.59 -3.92
CA HIS A 582 7.17 23.88 -3.53
C HIS A 582 7.38 24.92 -4.64
N CYS A 583 6.29 25.43 -5.21
CA CYS A 583 6.33 26.46 -6.24
C CYS A 583 5.90 27.80 -5.64
N PHE A 584 6.77 28.81 -5.72
CA PHE A 584 6.52 30.14 -5.17
C PHE A 584 6.56 31.22 -6.23
N GLU A 585 5.83 32.31 -5.98
CA GLU A 585 5.99 33.57 -6.71
C GLU A 585 7.15 34.39 -6.11
N SER A 586 7.96 35.03 -6.96
CA SER A 586 9.07 35.87 -6.49
C SER A 586 8.59 37.01 -5.59
N GLY A 587 9.17 37.10 -4.39
CA GLY A 587 8.84 38.13 -3.39
C GLY A 587 7.51 37.91 -2.65
N SER A 588 6.93 36.71 -2.75
CA SER A 588 5.76 36.34 -1.94
C SER A 588 6.14 36.13 -0.47
N ALA A 589 5.21 36.45 0.44
CA ALA A 589 5.40 36.21 1.88
C ALA A 589 5.61 34.72 2.19
N ALA A 590 4.93 33.82 1.46
CA ALA A 590 5.08 32.38 1.60
C ALA A 590 6.52 31.91 1.28
N LEU A 591 7.17 32.51 0.27
CA LEU A 591 8.58 32.21 -0.03
C LEU A 591 9.50 32.69 1.09
N GLU A 592 9.28 33.89 1.63
CA GLU A 592 10.10 34.42 2.73
C GLU A 592 9.98 33.56 4.00
N GLU A 593 8.76 33.13 4.34
CA GLU A 593 8.48 32.24 5.46
C GLU A 593 9.14 30.87 5.27
N TYR A 594 8.96 30.25 4.10
CA TYR A 594 9.55 28.96 3.76
C TYR A 594 11.09 29.00 3.80
N LEU A 595 11.72 30.06 3.28
CA LEU A 595 13.17 30.20 3.32
C LEU A 595 13.70 30.39 4.75
N ALA A 596 12.96 31.11 5.61
CA ALA A 596 13.33 31.28 7.01
C ALA A 596 13.21 29.97 7.80
N GLU A 597 12.20 29.16 7.50
CA GLU A 597 12.02 27.82 8.06
C GLU A 597 13.11 26.86 7.58
N LEU A 598 13.40 26.85 6.27
CA LEU A 598 14.47 26.06 5.68
C LEU A 598 15.84 26.40 6.31
N GLU A 599 16.14 27.68 6.50
CA GLU A 599 17.38 28.11 7.17
C GLU A 599 17.43 27.62 8.62
N ARG A 600 16.30 27.69 9.35
CA ARG A 600 16.17 27.18 10.73
C ARG A 600 16.39 25.67 10.79
N ALA A 601 15.72 24.91 9.93
CA ALA A 601 15.86 23.45 9.85
C ALA A 601 17.29 23.04 9.50
N GLN A 602 17.92 23.72 8.53
CA GLN A 602 19.32 23.48 8.18
C GLN A 602 20.29 23.87 9.31
N ASP A 603 19.99 24.89 10.10
CA ASP A 603 20.80 25.26 11.27
C ASP A 603 20.68 24.22 12.39
N ILE A 604 19.47 23.71 12.67
CA ILE A 604 19.25 22.60 13.60
C ILE A 604 20.03 21.38 13.12
N MET A 605 19.86 20.97 11.86
CA MET A 605 20.55 19.80 11.28
C MET A 605 22.08 19.91 11.35
N ARG A 606 22.64 21.11 11.16
CA ARG A 606 24.10 21.34 11.27
C ARG A 606 24.63 21.28 12.69
N ARG A 607 23.79 21.50 13.70
CA ARG A 607 24.16 21.59 15.13
C ARG A 607 23.69 20.40 15.94
N GLN A 608 22.78 19.59 15.41
CA GLN A 608 22.19 18.44 16.07
C GLN A 608 23.23 17.33 16.22
N HIS A 609 23.51 16.97 17.47
CA HIS A 609 24.44 15.91 17.83
C HIS A 609 23.75 14.59 18.16
N ASP A 610 22.54 14.68 18.73
CA ASP A 610 21.73 13.55 19.15
C ASP A 610 20.24 13.90 19.06
N ILE A 611 19.37 12.91 18.88
CA ILE A 611 17.91 13.08 18.84
C ILE A 611 17.22 11.81 19.31
N ILE A 612 16.23 11.97 20.19
CA ILE A 612 15.40 10.87 20.68
C ILE A 612 13.94 11.15 20.32
N PRO A 613 13.42 10.53 19.25
CA PRO A 613 11.98 10.51 18.96
C PRO A 613 11.20 9.79 20.07
N ILE A 614 10.65 10.54 21.03
CA ILE A 614 9.91 9.99 22.18
C ILE A 614 8.60 9.36 21.73
N GLY A 615 8.23 8.21 22.31
CA GLY A 615 7.08 7.41 21.87
C GLY A 615 7.35 6.57 20.62
N ASN A 616 8.60 6.47 20.17
CA ASN A 616 9.04 5.49 19.17
C ASN A 616 9.94 4.44 19.84
N ASP A 617 9.37 3.25 20.06
CA ASP A 617 9.99 2.18 20.83
C ASP A 617 11.43 1.84 20.39
N GLN A 618 11.72 1.86 19.09
CA GLN A 618 13.06 1.51 18.59
C GLN A 618 14.12 2.55 18.97
N TYR A 619 13.81 3.84 18.81
CA TYR A 619 14.74 4.92 19.14
C TYR A 619 14.91 5.06 20.64
N GLU A 620 13.82 4.90 21.40
CA GLU A 620 13.88 4.91 22.85
C GLU A 620 14.72 3.74 23.40
N LEU A 621 14.59 2.54 22.81
CA LEU A 621 15.44 1.40 23.15
C LEU A 621 16.91 1.63 22.80
N ALA A 622 17.21 2.25 21.65
CA ALA A 622 18.58 2.61 21.26
C ALA A 622 19.24 3.57 22.26
N HIS A 623 18.43 4.44 22.89
CA HIS A 623 18.86 5.34 23.96
C HIS A 623 18.65 4.76 25.36
N GLY A 624 18.48 3.44 25.47
CA GLY A 624 18.45 2.73 26.75
C GLY A 624 17.30 3.14 27.66
N VAL A 625 16.11 3.41 27.09
CA VAL A 625 14.92 3.85 27.84
C VAL A 625 14.67 2.98 29.08
N ARG A 626 14.41 3.63 30.20
CA ARG A 626 13.93 3.00 31.44
C ARG A 626 12.80 3.85 32.00
N GLY A 627 11.81 3.24 32.64
CA GLY A 627 10.74 4.01 33.27
C GLY A 627 9.87 3.21 34.21
N GLU A 628 9.11 3.92 35.02
CA GLU A 628 8.09 3.40 35.93
C GLU A 628 6.85 4.28 35.84
N LYS A 629 5.66 3.68 35.73
CA LYS A 629 4.37 4.37 35.54
C LYS A 629 4.40 5.39 34.38
N THR A 630 4.90 4.94 33.24
CA THR A 630 4.93 5.73 32.01
C THR A 630 4.40 4.90 30.85
N ASP A 631 3.60 5.54 29.99
CA ASP A 631 2.93 4.92 28.85
C ASP A 631 3.18 5.75 27.59
N PRO A 632 3.55 5.14 26.44
CA PRO A 632 3.63 5.87 25.19
C PRO A 632 2.23 6.32 24.72
N PHE A 633 2.18 7.38 23.92
CA PHE A 633 0.95 7.83 23.24
C PHE A 633 1.26 8.31 21.82
N ALA A 634 0.22 8.35 20.99
CA ALA A 634 0.21 8.99 19.67
C ALA A 634 -1.14 9.71 19.47
N ASN A 635 -1.13 10.98 19.06
CA ASN A 635 -2.35 11.80 18.88
C ASN A 635 -2.36 12.53 17.51
N GLY A 636 -2.29 11.78 16.41
CA GLY A 636 -2.25 12.37 15.07
C GLY A 636 -0.88 12.98 14.79
N SER A 637 -0.67 14.24 15.16
CA SER A 637 0.56 14.99 14.84
C SER A 637 1.70 14.81 15.84
N SER A 638 1.47 14.25 17.04
CA SER A 638 2.52 14.07 18.05
C SER A 638 2.57 12.64 18.61
N ARG A 639 3.79 12.17 18.90
CA ARG A 639 4.06 10.94 19.65
C ARG A 639 4.80 11.30 20.92
N GLY A 640 4.70 10.46 21.94
CA GLY A 640 5.37 10.78 23.18
C GLY A 640 5.16 9.79 24.30
N ARG A 641 5.43 10.22 25.53
CA ARG A 641 5.18 9.45 26.76
C ARG A 641 4.43 10.26 27.81
N ASN A 642 3.43 9.63 28.40
CA ASN A 642 2.81 10.06 29.65
C ASN A 642 3.62 9.53 30.82
N ILE A 643 3.83 10.32 31.87
CA ILE A 643 4.37 9.89 33.15
C ILE A 643 3.32 10.20 34.22
N SER A 644 2.85 9.17 34.91
CA SER A 644 1.88 9.31 35.99
C SER A 644 2.56 9.78 37.30
N PRO A 645 1.81 10.36 38.26
CA PRO A 645 2.37 10.81 39.53
C PRO A 645 3.26 9.78 40.25
N GLY A 646 4.47 10.21 40.63
CA GLY A 646 5.50 9.36 41.22
C GLY A 646 6.09 8.31 40.27
N GLY A 647 5.98 8.53 38.96
CA GLY A 647 6.65 7.79 37.88
C GLY A 647 7.89 8.51 37.36
N TYR A 648 8.59 7.88 36.42
CA TYR A 648 9.71 8.50 35.69
C TYR A 648 9.95 7.82 34.34
N VAL A 649 10.68 8.51 33.47
CA VAL A 649 11.35 7.94 32.31
C VAL A 649 12.77 8.49 32.20
N SER A 650 13.72 7.69 31.70
CA SER A 650 15.10 8.11 31.51
C SER A 650 15.71 7.58 30.21
N TYR A 651 16.60 8.37 29.62
CA TYR A 651 17.32 8.06 28.39
C TYR A 651 18.81 8.35 28.53
N THR A 652 19.62 7.66 27.73
CA THR A 652 21.07 7.91 27.60
C THR A 652 21.30 8.80 26.39
N LEU A 653 21.78 10.02 26.60
CA LEU A 653 22.14 10.98 25.56
C LEU A 653 23.60 10.80 25.14
N SER A 654 23.84 10.89 23.83
CA SER A 654 25.16 11.05 23.23
C SER A 654 25.54 12.52 23.22
N VAL A 655 26.48 12.91 24.07
CA VAL A 655 26.85 14.32 24.26
C VAL A 655 28.31 14.54 23.87
N PRO A 656 28.61 15.45 22.93
CA PRO A 656 29.99 15.71 22.53
C PRO A 656 30.77 16.46 23.63
N GLU A 657 32.11 16.39 23.61
CA GLU A 657 33.02 17.16 24.49
C GLU A 657 33.04 18.67 24.18
N GLN A 658 31.87 19.30 24.02
CA GLN A 658 31.70 20.73 23.83
C GLN A 658 30.39 21.21 24.48
N SER A 659 30.22 22.52 24.62
CA SER A 659 28.97 23.05 25.16
C SER A 659 27.83 22.82 24.17
N CYS A 660 26.77 22.17 24.61
CA CYS A 660 25.59 21.87 23.81
C CYS A 660 24.31 22.35 24.49
N VAL A 661 23.22 22.39 23.72
CA VAL A 661 21.89 22.75 24.19
C VAL A 661 21.01 21.51 24.09
N LEU A 662 20.44 21.09 25.21
CA LEU A 662 19.34 20.12 25.23
C LEU A 662 18.03 20.88 25.00
N ARG A 663 17.25 20.43 24.02
CA ARG A 663 15.88 20.90 23.73
C ARG A 663 14.89 19.80 24.11
N LEU A 664 13.84 20.14 24.84
CA LEU A 664 12.81 19.19 25.28
C LEU A 664 11.43 19.85 25.23
N ASN A 665 10.47 19.17 24.58
CA ASN A 665 9.06 19.58 24.54
C ASN A 665 8.26 18.76 25.55
N TYR A 666 7.57 19.45 26.46
CA TYR A 666 6.73 18.79 27.47
C TYR A 666 5.59 19.68 28.00
N CYS A 667 4.60 19.06 28.63
CA CYS A 667 3.50 19.69 29.35
C CYS A 667 3.36 19.11 30.77
N GLY A 668 3.12 19.96 31.78
CA GLY A 668 3.05 19.56 33.20
C GLY A 668 4.11 20.24 34.08
N GLU A 669 4.18 19.84 35.36
CA GLU A 669 5.21 20.27 36.31
C GLU A 669 6.31 19.19 36.39
N ALA A 670 7.26 19.26 35.47
CA ALA A 670 8.35 18.29 35.34
C ALA A 670 9.51 18.59 36.30
N GLU A 671 10.07 17.54 36.92
CA GLU A 671 11.47 17.58 37.37
C GLU A 671 12.36 16.98 36.27
N ILE A 672 13.27 17.81 35.74
CA ILE A 672 14.25 17.42 34.73
C ILE A 672 15.60 17.22 35.42
N ASP A 673 16.17 16.04 35.34
CA ASP A 673 17.44 15.67 35.95
C ASP A 673 18.43 15.19 34.89
N LEU A 674 19.67 15.65 34.96
CA LEU A 674 20.75 15.21 34.08
C LEU A 674 21.92 14.73 34.95
N ASP A 675 22.21 13.43 34.93
CA ASP A 675 23.21 12.76 35.78
C ASP A 675 23.09 13.09 37.29
N GLY A 676 21.86 13.19 37.82
CA GLY A 676 21.61 13.49 39.23
C GLY A 676 21.65 14.98 39.58
N MET A 677 21.77 15.86 38.59
CA MET A 677 21.61 17.30 38.74
C MET A 677 20.23 17.75 38.25
N THR A 678 19.38 18.20 39.18
CA THR A 678 18.09 18.82 38.84
C THR A 678 18.31 20.14 38.10
N LEU A 679 17.72 20.24 36.91
CA LEU A 679 17.83 21.36 36.01
C LEU A 679 16.57 22.24 36.13
N THR A 680 16.77 23.53 36.39
CA THR A 680 15.70 24.53 36.36
C THR A 680 15.68 25.22 35.00
N ALA A 681 14.56 25.12 34.27
CA ALA A 681 14.41 25.76 32.96
C ALA A 681 14.63 27.28 33.04
N SER A 682 15.55 27.83 32.25
CA SER A 682 15.66 29.28 32.07
C SER A 682 14.62 29.76 31.07
N SER A 683 13.85 30.78 31.44
CA SER A 683 12.74 31.35 30.69
C SER A 683 13.20 32.12 29.44
N GLU A 684 13.44 31.45 28.31
CA GLU A 684 13.59 32.09 26.99
C GLU A 684 13.00 31.24 25.85
N MET A 685 11.67 31.26 25.66
CA MET A 685 10.93 31.64 24.42
C MET A 685 9.45 31.17 24.39
N SER A 686 8.64 31.88 23.59
CA SER A 686 7.19 31.77 23.39
C SER A 686 6.77 30.98 22.14
N VAL A 687 5.60 30.34 22.17
CA VAL A 687 4.89 29.75 21.01
C VAL A 687 3.42 30.25 21.00
N PRO A 688 2.75 30.45 19.84
CA PRO A 688 1.42 31.06 19.72
C PRO A 688 0.31 30.34 20.51
N ALA A 689 -0.73 31.09 20.87
CA ALA A 689 -1.71 30.83 21.93
C ALA A 689 -2.66 29.64 21.74
N GLU A 690 -2.35 28.66 20.90
CA GLU A 690 -3.18 27.46 20.69
C GLU A 690 -2.49 26.15 21.14
N TYR A 691 -1.24 26.20 21.61
CA TYR A 691 -0.51 25.02 22.08
C TYR A 691 0.20 25.29 23.43
N LEU A 692 -0.27 24.65 24.49
CA LEU A 692 0.33 24.71 25.83
C LEU A 692 1.39 23.61 25.98
N GLY A 693 2.57 23.81 25.39
CA GLY A 693 3.80 23.04 25.61
C GLY A 693 4.96 23.97 25.97
N ARG A 694 5.81 23.59 26.93
CA ARG A 694 7.02 24.35 27.30
C ARG A 694 8.23 23.77 26.54
N ASP A 695 8.98 24.61 25.83
CA ASP A 695 10.31 24.28 25.27
C ASP A 695 11.37 24.61 26.33
N ALA A 696 12.10 23.60 26.84
CA ALA A 696 13.23 23.81 27.74
C ALA A 696 14.55 23.76 26.99
N ARG A 697 15.34 24.83 27.09
CA ARG A 697 16.73 24.90 26.61
C ARG A 697 17.69 24.85 27.78
N ILE A 698 18.48 23.78 27.87
CA ILE A 698 19.49 23.60 28.92
C ILE A 698 20.89 23.61 28.30
N THR A 699 21.76 24.50 28.76
CA THR A 699 23.18 24.48 28.38
C THR A 699 23.95 23.46 29.20
N ILE A 700 24.48 22.43 28.57
CA ILE A 700 25.35 21.44 29.20
C ILE A 700 26.79 21.92 29.06
N ARG A 701 27.50 22.09 30.18
CA ARG A 701 28.92 22.51 30.21
C ARG A 701 29.75 21.39 30.83
N ASN A 702 30.77 20.93 30.11
CA ASN A 702 31.67 19.82 30.51
C ASN A 702 30.94 18.48 30.67
N ALA A 703 30.47 17.91 29.56
CA ALA A 703 29.88 16.57 29.53
C ALA A 703 30.95 15.46 29.40
N SER A 704 30.63 14.27 29.91
CA SER A 704 31.26 13.00 29.53
C SER A 704 30.64 12.45 28.22
N ASP A 705 31.30 11.50 27.56
CA ASP A 705 30.84 10.87 26.29
C ASP A 705 29.37 10.37 26.28
N SER A 706 28.77 10.17 27.46
CA SER A 706 27.35 9.88 27.63
C SER A 706 26.82 10.53 28.90
N GLN A 707 25.53 10.89 28.89
CA GLN A 707 24.80 11.44 30.05
C GLN A 707 23.41 10.82 30.15
N THR A 708 22.89 10.65 31.37
CA THR A 708 21.53 10.14 31.61
C THR A 708 20.57 11.28 31.87
N LEU A 709 19.61 11.49 30.97
CA LEU A 709 18.46 12.38 31.17
C LEU A 709 17.35 11.60 31.88
N THR A 710 16.88 12.08 33.03
CA THR A 710 15.75 11.51 33.79
C THR A 710 14.67 12.57 33.97
N LEU A 711 13.43 12.19 33.68
CA LEU A 711 12.24 13.04 33.77
C LEU A 711 11.26 12.41 34.78
N ARG A 712 10.75 13.19 35.74
CA ARG A 712 9.92 12.69 36.85
C ARG A 712 8.61 13.47 37.01
N ASP A 713 7.67 12.82 37.70
CA ASP A 713 6.34 13.33 38.08
C ASP A 713 5.35 13.49 36.92
N GLU A 714 4.22 14.17 37.16
CA GLU A 714 3.11 14.27 36.22
C GLU A 714 3.51 15.08 34.98
N LEU A 715 3.86 14.34 33.92
CA LEU A 715 4.51 14.88 32.74
C LEU A 715 3.97 14.24 31.46
N TYR A 716 3.77 15.09 30.47
CA TYR A 716 3.50 14.73 29.09
C TYR A 716 4.69 15.14 28.25
N ILE A 717 5.43 14.18 27.69
CA ILE A 717 6.60 14.46 26.85
C ILE A 717 6.19 14.18 25.41
N GLU A 718 6.35 15.16 24.54
CA GLU A 718 6.17 14.98 23.10
C GLU A 718 7.54 14.86 22.44
N GLY A 719 7.69 13.86 21.57
CA GLY A 719 8.72 13.87 20.55
C GLY A 719 8.32 14.87 19.47
N GLU A 720 9.28 15.65 18.97
CA GLU A 720 9.04 16.40 17.72
C GLU A 720 8.67 15.36 16.65
N SER A 721 7.45 15.45 16.12
CA SER A 721 7.22 15.00 14.75
C SER A 721 8.16 15.81 13.85
N ASN A 722 8.67 15.19 12.80
CA ASN A 722 9.35 15.93 11.75
C ASN A 722 8.30 16.81 11.06
N GLU A 723 7.87 17.91 11.70
CA GLU A 723 7.24 19.05 11.05
C GLU A 723 8.31 19.83 10.28
#